data_AF-A0A415UJ34-F1
#
_entry.id   AF-A0A415UJ34-F1
#
_cell.length_a   1.000
_cell.length_b   1.000
_cell.length_c   1.000
_cell.angle_alpha   90.00
_cell.angle_beta   90.00
_cell.angle_gamma   90.00
#
_symmetry.space_group_name_H-M   'P 1'
#
loop_
_entity.id
_entity.type
_entity.pdbx_description
1 polymer ?
#
loop_
_entity_poly.entity_id
_entity_poly.type
_entity_poly.pdbx_seq_one_letter_code
_entity_poly.pdbx_strand_id
1 'polypeptide(L)'
;MKKRQLLSIMMAIVMAVSVFGTTMPASNVEAASRVKKISMSKTPAKVEVGKRITLKVSKKPKKAKGKLIWKSSNLKVARVSQKGVVKGIKPGKVKITVKLKSGKKMLSASRRVIVEKKKTKTVKKSTVKISELKVKEQQISLDEGKVHQMEVTIKPSNATNKKVEYSSSDQDVATVSKDGVITAIAQGSCTITAKAADGSGCFVSSEVTVTKKERPRAIITQDAEVDDQDSLIHILLYSNEIDIQGIVQGSSSIHWIGVPGIVTPETANGSYEKPYRWPGTSWMMNYLDAYAKVYPNLKKHDKTYPTPKYLKSVTKIGNIGYEGEMDNSTDGSNLIKKALLDNDERTLYLMAWGGPNTIARALKDVENEYKGTKNWENIRNKIIKKVVITACMEQDNTYKTYISEEWPEIKFVSCVQMSSYAYGWGRMPEDESKATLKGDWMLKNLLRGHGALLDKYVTWGDGTYLEGELPENQFGTDDNLMETWWGAKFMGTHDRYDFLSEGDSPTFFLLLDSGLRSLEDLTYGGFSGRYALNTTKKNSKGQQLNYWSPEKDIYVNADGTKTTTESSWKYIDDIQNDFAARADWCVKDYKNANHAPKITVKEGTDIQAEAGEQIKLHAVTTDPDNDYVRVKWSIYEDACTYTNTENIKLKGAASDVVSFKIPDDIKSGDEIHFIAQAKDDGEHTLTHYQQVIVHIK
;
A
#
# COMPACT_ATOMS: atom_id res chain seq x y z
N MET A 1 22.46 -16.04 -50.04
CA MET A 1 23.70 -16.80 -49.76
C MET A 1 23.53 -17.59 -48.44
N LYS A 2 23.68 -18.93 -48.49
CA LYS A 2 24.09 -19.88 -47.42
C LYS A 2 23.24 -19.98 -46.12
N LYS A 3 22.53 -21.11 -45.87
CA LYS A 3 22.89 -22.32 -45.06
C LYS A 3 23.05 -22.03 -43.54
N ARG A 4 22.28 -22.61 -42.59
CA ARG A 4 22.21 -24.02 -42.10
C ARG A 4 21.03 -24.17 -41.07
N GLN A 5 20.11 -25.15 -41.21
CA GLN A 5 19.96 -26.45 -40.47
C GLN A 5 19.54 -26.34 -38.98
N LEU A 6 18.67 -27.14 -38.34
CA LEU A 6 17.77 -28.31 -38.56
C LEU A 6 17.04 -28.49 -37.18
N LEU A 7 15.77 -28.89 -37.00
CA LEU A 7 15.25 -30.28 -36.94
C LEU A 7 13.75 -30.24 -36.51
N SER A 8 12.83 -30.79 -37.31
CA SER A 8 11.96 -31.98 -37.03
C SER A 8 10.64 -31.74 -36.27
N ILE A 9 9.47 -32.33 -36.58
CA ILE A 9 9.06 -33.38 -37.53
C ILE A 9 7.54 -33.26 -37.83
N MET A 10 7.20 -33.72 -39.03
CA MET A 10 5.97 -33.57 -39.82
C MET A 10 4.80 -34.51 -39.50
N MET A 11 3.66 -34.09 -40.05
CA MET A 11 2.32 -34.68 -40.14
C MET A 11 2.13 -35.45 -41.47
N ALA A 12 1.30 -36.51 -41.41
CA ALA A 12 0.36 -37.03 -42.43
C ALA A 12 0.76 -37.69 -43.79
N ILE A 13 0.36 -38.98 -43.90
CA ILE A 13 -0.44 -39.71 -44.95
C ILE A 13 0.08 -39.81 -46.43
N VAL A 14 0.24 -41.05 -46.94
CA VAL A 14 -0.47 -41.74 -48.08
C VAL A 14 0.33 -42.98 -48.60
N MET A 15 -0.42 -43.96 -49.12
CA MET A 15 -0.18 -45.37 -49.54
C MET A 15 0.89 -45.69 -50.63
N ALA A 16 1.43 -46.92 -50.59
CA ALA A 16 1.78 -47.82 -51.74
C ALA A 16 2.05 -49.25 -51.20
N VAL A 17 1.28 -50.32 -51.48
CA VAL A 17 1.15 -51.23 -52.66
C VAL A 17 2.12 -52.43 -52.69
N SER A 18 1.52 -53.64 -52.74
CA SER A 18 1.97 -55.00 -53.19
C SER A 18 3.27 -55.61 -52.62
N VAL A 19 3.26 -56.73 -51.87
CA VAL A 19 2.95 -58.16 -52.15
C VAL A 19 3.91 -58.85 -53.13
N PHE A 20 4.75 -59.76 -52.60
CA PHE A 20 5.17 -61.11 -53.04
C PHE A 20 6.26 -61.55 -52.04
N GLY A 21 6.36 -62.73 -51.45
CA GLY A 21 5.74 -64.03 -51.60
C GLY A 21 6.81 -65.08 -51.31
N THR A 22 6.84 -65.67 -50.11
CA THR A 22 7.56 -66.94 -49.84
C THR A 22 6.79 -67.76 -48.79
N THR A 23 6.58 -69.03 -49.13
CA THR A 23 5.91 -70.06 -48.34
C THR A 23 6.86 -70.67 -47.30
N MET A 24 6.35 -70.93 -46.09
CA MET A 24 6.92 -71.87 -45.12
C MET A 24 5.80 -72.72 -44.48
N PRO A 25 6.11 -73.95 -44.03
CA PRO A 25 5.15 -75.04 -43.97
C PRO A 25 4.21 -75.00 -42.76
N ALA A 26 3.07 -75.67 -42.94
CA ALA A 26 2.00 -75.80 -41.97
C ALA A 26 2.47 -76.37 -40.62
N SER A 27 2.35 -75.56 -39.58
CA SER A 27 2.23 -76.03 -38.21
C SER A 27 0.74 -76.03 -37.83
N ASN A 28 0.29 -77.12 -37.25
CA ASN A 28 -1.08 -77.37 -36.81
C ASN A 28 -1.70 -76.16 -36.11
N VAL A 29 -2.68 -75.52 -36.76
CA VAL A 29 -3.53 -74.52 -36.12
C VAL A 29 -4.48 -75.25 -35.17
N GLU A 30 -4.08 -75.37 -33.90
CA GLU A 30 -5.03 -75.56 -32.82
C GLU A 30 -6.03 -74.40 -32.88
N ALA A 31 -7.25 -74.67 -33.33
CA ALA A 31 -8.34 -73.72 -33.29
C ALA A 31 -8.50 -73.20 -31.85
N ALA A 32 -8.17 -71.92 -31.62
CA ALA A 32 -8.23 -71.30 -30.31
C ALA A 32 -9.64 -71.46 -29.72
N SER A 33 -9.79 -72.40 -28.78
CA SER A 33 -11.08 -72.71 -28.18
C SER A 33 -11.70 -71.45 -27.56
N ARG A 34 -12.90 -71.07 -28.04
CA ARG A 34 -13.62 -69.89 -27.54
C ARG A 34 -14.19 -70.16 -26.15
N VAL A 35 -14.22 -69.13 -25.30
CA VAL A 35 -14.81 -69.24 -23.95
C VAL A 35 -16.32 -69.55 -24.10
N LYS A 36 -16.79 -70.67 -23.55
CA LYS A 36 -18.20 -71.06 -23.55
C LYS A 36 -18.94 -70.57 -22.29
N LYS A 37 -18.23 -70.44 -21.16
CA LYS A 37 -18.80 -69.98 -19.88
C LYS A 37 -17.78 -69.19 -19.06
N ILE A 38 -18.24 -68.14 -18.39
CA ILE A 38 -17.50 -67.48 -17.30
C ILE A 38 -18.30 -67.62 -16.00
N SER A 39 -17.61 -67.82 -14.89
CA SER A 39 -18.22 -67.90 -13.56
C SER A 39 -17.38 -67.20 -12.50
N MET A 40 -18.07 -66.76 -11.45
CA MET A 40 -17.48 -66.18 -10.24
C MET A 40 -18.09 -66.88 -9.03
N SER A 41 -17.41 -66.82 -7.88
CA SER A 41 -17.98 -67.29 -6.62
C SER A 41 -19.30 -66.58 -6.31
N LYS A 42 -20.32 -67.36 -5.91
CA LYS A 42 -21.61 -66.85 -5.47
C LYS A 42 -21.55 -66.21 -4.07
N THR A 43 -20.55 -66.58 -3.26
CA THR A 43 -20.35 -66.03 -1.92
C THR A 43 -19.95 -64.55 -2.01
N PRO A 44 -20.63 -63.63 -1.29
CA PRO A 44 -20.25 -62.23 -1.29
C PRO A 44 -18.78 -62.02 -0.91
N ALA A 45 -18.10 -61.07 -1.57
CA ALA A 45 -16.76 -60.66 -1.15
C ALA A 45 -16.87 -59.49 -0.17
N LYS A 46 -15.98 -59.44 0.83
CA LYS A 46 -15.91 -58.34 1.79
C LYS A 46 -14.64 -57.52 1.55
N VAL A 47 -14.74 -56.20 1.67
CA VAL A 47 -13.61 -55.27 1.58
C VAL A 47 -13.85 -54.08 2.49
N GLU A 48 -12.86 -53.61 3.22
CA GLU A 48 -12.98 -52.39 4.02
C GLU A 48 -12.85 -51.13 3.15
N VAL A 49 -13.45 -50.01 3.58
CA VAL A 49 -13.25 -48.70 2.94
C VAL A 49 -11.75 -48.39 2.79
N GLY A 50 -11.34 -48.03 1.58
CA GLY A 50 -9.95 -47.73 1.22
C GLY A 50 -9.11 -48.95 0.84
N LYS A 51 -9.47 -50.17 1.28
CA LYS A 51 -8.77 -51.41 0.94
C LYS A 51 -9.20 -51.96 -0.43
N ARG A 52 -8.43 -52.92 -0.94
CA ARG A 52 -8.61 -53.54 -2.26
C ARG A 52 -8.73 -55.06 -2.14
N ILE A 53 -9.59 -55.66 -2.95
CA ILE A 53 -9.69 -57.11 -3.15
C ILE A 53 -9.67 -57.44 -4.64
N THR A 54 -9.15 -58.61 -5.02
CA THR A 54 -9.16 -59.06 -6.42
C THR A 54 -10.21 -60.14 -6.62
N LEU A 55 -11.11 -59.96 -7.59
CA LEU A 55 -12.14 -60.95 -7.91
C LEU A 55 -11.63 -61.94 -8.97
N LYS A 56 -11.58 -63.23 -8.63
CA LYS A 56 -11.19 -64.29 -9.56
C LYS A 56 -12.37 -64.71 -10.45
N VAL A 57 -12.11 -64.86 -11.75
CA VAL A 57 -13.08 -65.33 -12.77
C VAL A 57 -12.58 -66.64 -13.34
N SER A 58 -13.41 -67.67 -13.35
CA SER A 58 -13.12 -68.94 -14.02
C SER A 58 -13.73 -68.95 -15.43
N LYS A 59 -12.96 -69.44 -16.40
CA LYS A 59 -13.37 -69.62 -17.81
C LYS A 59 -13.49 -71.12 -18.09
N LYS A 60 -14.47 -71.53 -18.91
CA LYS A 60 -14.54 -72.88 -19.49
C LYS A 60 -14.57 -72.78 -21.03
N PRO A 61 -13.67 -73.46 -21.76
CA PRO A 61 -12.50 -74.19 -21.26
C PRO A 61 -11.44 -73.28 -20.60
N LYS A 62 -10.65 -73.81 -19.66
CA LYS A 62 -9.80 -73.02 -18.73
C LYS A 62 -8.69 -72.23 -19.45
N LYS A 63 -8.22 -72.73 -20.60
CA LYS A 63 -7.15 -72.12 -21.43
C LYS A 63 -7.65 -71.12 -22.48
N ALA A 64 -8.97 -70.87 -22.58
CA ALA A 64 -9.53 -69.99 -23.60
C ALA A 64 -9.16 -68.50 -23.36
N LYS A 65 -8.59 -67.85 -24.40
CA LYS A 65 -8.21 -66.42 -24.38
C LYS A 65 -9.44 -65.52 -24.57
N GLY A 66 -9.43 -64.34 -23.96
CA GLY A 66 -10.51 -63.35 -24.11
C GLY A 66 -10.45 -62.22 -23.07
N LYS A 67 -10.68 -60.98 -23.53
CA LYS A 67 -10.63 -59.75 -22.73
C LYS A 67 -11.85 -59.66 -21.80
N LEU A 68 -11.61 -59.40 -20.52
CA LEU A 68 -12.65 -59.21 -19.51
C LEU A 68 -12.98 -57.72 -19.39
N ILE A 69 -14.27 -57.40 -19.31
CA ILE A 69 -14.79 -56.04 -19.13
C ILE A 69 -15.50 -55.99 -17.79
N TRP A 70 -15.03 -55.13 -16.88
CA TRP A 70 -15.54 -55.04 -15.51
C TRP A 70 -16.42 -53.81 -15.32
N LYS A 71 -17.50 -53.96 -14.55
CA LYS A 71 -18.42 -52.87 -14.19
C LYS A 71 -18.85 -52.98 -12.74
N SER A 72 -18.90 -51.85 -12.05
CA SER A 72 -19.55 -51.72 -10.74
C SER A 72 -20.96 -51.15 -10.91
N SER A 73 -21.93 -51.68 -10.17
CA SER A 73 -23.29 -51.13 -10.16
C SER A 73 -23.40 -49.80 -9.40
N ASN A 74 -22.42 -49.45 -8.56
CA ASN A 74 -22.39 -48.17 -7.85
C ASN A 74 -20.93 -47.73 -7.57
N LEU A 75 -20.47 -46.74 -8.34
CA LEU A 75 -19.10 -46.20 -8.25
C LEU A 75 -18.84 -45.38 -6.97
N LYS A 76 -19.89 -44.96 -6.25
CA LYS A 76 -19.76 -44.31 -4.92
C LYS A 76 -19.52 -45.32 -3.80
N VAL A 77 -19.89 -46.60 -3.99
CA VAL A 77 -19.67 -47.67 -3.01
C VAL A 77 -18.36 -48.41 -3.28
N ALA A 78 -18.12 -48.86 -4.52
CA ALA A 78 -16.84 -49.46 -4.90
C ALA A 78 -16.51 -49.26 -6.39
N ARG A 79 -15.23 -49.12 -6.72
CA ARG A 79 -14.71 -49.09 -8.11
C ARG A 79 -13.93 -50.37 -8.42
N VAL A 80 -13.98 -50.83 -9.67
CA VAL A 80 -13.27 -52.03 -10.15
C VAL A 80 -12.37 -51.70 -11.33
N SER A 81 -11.13 -52.18 -11.32
CA SER A 81 -10.16 -51.97 -12.41
C SER A 81 -10.37 -52.97 -13.57
N GLN A 82 -9.69 -52.72 -14.70
CA GLN A 82 -9.67 -53.64 -15.84
C GLN A 82 -9.10 -55.04 -15.50
N LYS A 83 -8.28 -55.15 -14.45
CA LYS A 83 -7.71 -56.41 -13.93
C LYS A 83 -8.61 -57.09 -12.87
N GLY A 84 -9.79 -56.55 -12.57
CA GLY A 84 -10.71 -57.12 -11.57
C GLY A 84 -10.39 -56.79 -10.12
N VAL A 85 -9.57 -55.75 -9.87
CA VAL A 85 -9.25 -55.26 -8.51
C VAL A 85 -10.32 -54.25 -8.08
N VAL A 86 -11.02 -54.55 -6.99
CA VAL A 86 -12.11 -53.73 -6.43
C VAL A 86 -11.60 -52.93 -5.23
N LYS A 87 -11.73 -51.60 -5.26
CA LYS A 87 -11.44 -50.68 -4.13
C LYS A 87 -12.76 -50.27 -3.46
N GLY A 88 -12.87 -50.48 -2.15
CA GLY A 88 -14.00 -49.97 -1.36
C GLY A 88 -13.91 -48.45 -1.17
N ILE A 89 -15.01 -47.73 -1.39
CA ILE A 89 -15.06 -46.25 -1.31
C ILE A 89 -15.95 -45.80 -0.16
N LYS A 90 -17.17 -46.34 -0.08
CA LYS A 90 -18.13 -46.02 0.98
C LYS A 90 -18.80 -47.29 1.48
N PRO A 91 -19.15 -47.39 2.77
CA PRO A 91 -19.86 -48.56 3.29
C PRO A 91 -21.15 -48.82 2.50
N GLY A 92 -21.39 -50.08 2.15
CA GLY A 92 -22.56 -50.46 1.36
C GLY A 92 -22.39 -51.77 0.61
N LYS A 93 -23.47 -52.22 -0.04
CA LYS A 93 -23.48 -53.42 -0.87
C LYS A 93 -23.50 -53.02 -2.34
N VAL A 94 -22.65 -53.61 -3.17
CA VAL A 94 -22.55 -53.31 -4.61
C VAL A 94 -22.38 -54.59 -5.42
N LYS A 95 -22.91 -54.63 -6.65
CA LYS A 95 -22.76 -55.76 -7.57
C LYS A 95 -21.63 -55.45 -8.54
N ILE A 96 -20.58 -56.29 -8.55
CA ILE A 96 -19.51 -56.22 -9.55
C ILE A 96 -19.80 -57.25 -10.62
N THR A 97 -19.83 -56.80 -11.88
CA THR A 97 -20.13 -57.63 -13.06
C THR A 97 -18.92 -57.69 -13.96
N VAL A 98 -18.60 -58.88 -14.45
CA VAL A 98 -17.62 -59.10 -15.51
C VAL A 98 -18.33 -59.59 -16.77
N LYS A 99 -17.97 -59.04 -17.92
CA LYS A 99 -18.45 -59.43 -19.23
C LYS A 99 -17.29 -59.85 -20.13
N LEU A 100 -17.54 -60.80 -21.03
CA LEU A 100 -16.59 -61.25 -22.04
C LEU A 100 -17.33 -61.53 -23.35
N LYS A 101 -16.89 -60.92 -24.44
CA LYS A 101 -17.42 -61.19 -25.79
C LYS A 101 -16.79 -62.48 -26.32
N SER A 102 -17.62 -63.48 -26.63
CA SER A 102 -17.21 -64.76 -27.21
C SER A 102 -17.99 -64.98 -28.50
N GLY A 103 -17.38 -64.65 -29.64
CA GLY A 103 -18.07 -64.54 -30.93
C GLY A 103 -19.15 -63.45 -30.91
N LYS A 104 -20.37 -63.80 -31.34
CA LYS A 104 -21.55 -62.91 -31.28
C LYS A 104 -22.22 -62.86 -29.89
N LYS A 105 -21.84 -63.74 -28.95
CA LYS A 105 -22.47 -63.83 -27.61
C LYS A 105 -21.67 -63.06 -26.55
N MET A 106 -22.38 -62.37 -25.65
CA MET A 106 -21.80 -61.72 -24.48
C MET A 106 -22.01 -62.61 -23.25
N LEU A 107 -20.93 -63.14 -22.68
CA LEU A 107 -20.98 -63.90 -21.43
C LEU A 107 -20.88 -62.93 -20.26
N SER A 108 -21.61 -63.19 -19.17
CA SER A 108 -21.56 -62.37 -17.95
C SER A 108 -21.55 -63.21 -16.68
N ALA A 109 -20.78 -62.78 -15.69
CA ALA A 109 -20.87 -63.26 -14.31
C ALA A 109 -20.88 -62.05 -13.36
N SER A 110 -21.49 -62.20 -12.18
CA SER A 110 -21.49 -61.13 -11.19
C SER A 110 -21.27 -61.67 -9.78
N ARG A 111 -20.76 -60.81 -8.90
CA ARG A 111 -20.54 -61.10 -7.48
C ARG A 111 -20.94 -59.90 -6.65
N ARG A 112 -21.65 -60.15 -5.55
CA ARG A 112 -21.96 -59.13 -4.54
C ARG A 112 -20.70 -58.81 -3.75
N VAL A 113 -20.38 -57.53 -3.60
CA VAL A 113 -19.30 -57.01 -2.75
C VAL A 113 -19.92 -56.19 -1.63
N ILE A 114 -19.50 -56.46 -0.40
CA ILE A 114 -19.90 -55.74 0.80
C ILE A 114 -18.70 -54.89 1.22
N VAL A 115 -18.85 -53.56 1.14
CA VAL A 115 -17.88 -52.61 1.63
C VAL A 115 -18.19 -52.34 3.09
N GLU A 116 -17.31 -52.80 3.98
CA GLU A 116 -17.46 -52.65 5.43
C GLU A 116 -16.81 -51.34 5.89
N LYS A 117 -17.36 -50.72 6.93
CA LYS A 117 -16.75 -49.54 7.56
C LYS A 117 -15.34 -49.90 8.01
N LYS A 118 -14.37 -48.99 7.83
CA LYS A 118 -13.04 -49.11 8.41
C LYS A 118 -13.22 -49.27 9.92
N LYS A 119 -12.79 -50.40 10.50
CA LYS A 119 -12.77 -50.57 11.95
C LYS A 119 -11.69 -49.65 12.52
N THR A 120 -12.07 -48.46 12.94
CA THR A 120 -11.23 -47.65 13.83
C THR A 120 -11.27 -48.29 15.20
N LYS A 121 -10.13 -48.76 15.71
CA LYS A 121 -9.95 -48.95 17.15
C LYS A 121 -10.16 -47.58 17.80
N THR A 122 -11.30 -47.36 18.42
CA THR A 122 -11.51 -46.25 19.36
C THR A 122 -10.69 -46.57 20.61
N VAL A 123 -9.45 -46.10 20.62
CA VAL A 123 -8.82 -45.70 21.88
C VAL A 123 -9.60 -44.46 22.32
N LYS A 124 -10.19 -44.46 23.53
CA LYS A 124 -10.62 -43.21 24.16
C LYS A 124 -9.36 -42.35 24.30
N LYS A 125 -9.09 -41.50 23.31
CA LYS A 125 -8.05 -40.49 23.41
C LYS A 125 -8.54 -39.54 24.50
N SER A 126 -7.87 -39.56 25.65
CA SER A 126 -8.13 -38.60 26.72
C SER A 126 -8.08 -37.20 26.12
N THR A 127 -9.20 -36.49 26.15
CA THR A 127 -9.28 -35.10 25.69
C THR A 127 -8.67 -34.23 26.76
N VAL A 128 -7.48 -33.72 26.50
CA VAL A 128 -6.84 -32.73 27.36
C VAL A 128 -7.48 -31.38 27.03
N LYS A 129 -8.23 -30.82 27.97
CA LYS A 129 -8.79 -29.47 27.85
C LYS A 129 -7.75 -28.41 28.21
N ILE A 130 -7.96 -27.19 27.72
CA ILE A 130 -7.26 -26.00 28.17
C ILE A 130 -7.60 -25.80 29.65
N SER A 131 -6.59 -25.68 30.50
CA SER A 131 -6.73 -25.39 31.92
C SER A 131 -6.47 -23.92 32.25
N GLU A 132 -5.72 -23.22 31.38
CA GLU A 132 -5.32 -21.84 31.60
C GLU A 132 -5.01 -21.17 30.26
N LEU A 133 -5.46 -19.91 30.12
CA LEU A 133 -5.05 -18.98 29.07
C LEU A 133 -4.29 -17.83 29.72
N LYS A 134 -3.20 -17.38 29.12
CA LYS A 134 -2.45 -16.19 29.54
C LYS A 134 -2.31 -15.23 28.38
N VAL A 135 -2.43 -13.94 28.66
CA VAL A 135 -2.02 -12.87 27.75
C VAL A 135 -0.63 -12.40 28.11
N LYS A 136 0.12 -11.94 27.12
CA LYS A 136 1.40 -11.26 27.32
C LYS A 136 1.19 -9.89 27.96
N GLU A 137 0.19 -9.14 27.49
CA GLU A 137 -0.12 -7.78 27.89
C GLU A 137 -1.55 -7.71 28.45
N GLN A 138 -1.69 -7.28 29.70
CA GLN A 138 -3.00 -7.10 30.35
C GLN A 138 -3.62 -5.73 30.04
N GLN A 139 -2.79 -4.75 29.71
CA GLN A 139 -3.18 -3.41 29.32
C GLN A 139 -2.48 -3.08 27.99
N ILE A 140 -3.26 -2.62 27.03
CA ILE A 140 -2.82 -2.30 25.67
C ILE A 140 -3.28 -0.86 25.41
N SER A 141 -2.35 0.02 25.02
CA SER A 141 -2.65 1.38 24.58
C SER A 141 -2.36 1.49 23.09
N LEU A 142 -3.35 1.95 22.31
CA LEU A 142 -3.23 2.09 20.85
C LEU A 142 -3.75 3.45 20.41
N ASP A 143 -3.08 4.06 19.46
CA ASP A 143 -3.68 5.17 18.73
C ASP A 143 -4.77 4.66 17.78
N GLU A 144 -5.81 5.46 17.59
CA GLU A 144 -6.89 5.21 16.64
C GLU A 144 -6.35 4.80 15.25
N GLY A 145 -6.91 3.73 14.68
CA GLY A 145 -6.48 3.14 13.41
C GLY A 145 -5.27 2.21 13.49
N LYS A 146 -4.57 2.10 14.63
CA LYS A 146 -3.50 1.10 14.81
C LYS A 146 -4.06 -0.28 15.14
N VAL A 147 -3.28 -1.31 14.84
CA VAL A 147 -3.63 -2.71 15.08
C VAL A 147 -2.64 -3.40 16.01
N HIS A 148 -3.09 -4.38 16.79
CA HIS A 148 -2.26 -5.10 17.76
C HIS A 148 -2.66 -6.58 17.85
N GLN A 149 -1.68 -7.48 17.77
CA GLN A 149 -1.94 -8.91 17.93
C GLN A 149 -2.03 -9.28 19.42
N MET A 150 -3.21 -9.71 19.88
CA MET A 150 -3.36 -10.29 21.20
C MET A 150 -2.65 -11.65 21.29
N GLU A 151 -1.56 -11.71 22.08
CA GLU A 151 -0.78 -12.92 22.26
C GLU A 151 -1.34 -13.81 23.38
N VAL A 152 -2.00 -14.91 23.02
CA VAL A 152 -2.58 -15.87 23.97
C VAL A 152 -1.74 -17.15 24.09
N THR A 153 -1.20 -17.41 25.27
CA THR A 153 -0.53 -18.67 25.62
C THR A 153 -1.51 -19.68 26.18
N ILE A 154 -1.55 -20.88 25.59
CA ILE A 154 -2.46 -21.97 25.98
C ILE A 154 -1.74 -22.99 26.86
N LYS A 155 -2.30 -23.28 28.04
CA LYS A 155 -1.85 -24.38 28.90
C LYS A 155 -2.97 -25.39 29.20
N PRO A 156 -2.65 -26.70 29.27
CA PRO A 156 -1.35 -27.28 28.93
C PRO A 156 -1.10 -27.21 27.41
N SER A 157 0.16 -27.15 27.01
CA SER A 157 0.54 -27.00 25.59
C SER A 157 0.13 -28.18 24.71
N ASN A 158 -0.27 -29.32 25.30
CA ASN A 158 -0.80 -30.50 24.64
C ASN A 158 -2.34 -30.58 24.65
N ALA A 159 -3.05 -29.48 24.95
CA ALA A 159 -4.51 -29.40 24.82
C ALA A 159 -4.97 -29.89 23.44
N THR A 160 -6.04 -30.69 23.44
CA THR A 160 -6.52 -31.42 22.25
C THR A 160 -7.25 -30.52 21.28
N ASN A 161 -7.93 -29.47 21.78
CA ASN A 161 -8.49 -28.38 21.00
C ASN A 161 -7.87 -27.07 21.49
N LYS A 162 -7.13 -26.39 20.61
CA LYS A 162 -6.42 -25.13 20.90
C LYS A 162 -7.12 -23.91 20.30
N LYS A 163 -8.34 -24.08 19.78
CA LYS A 163 -9.10 -22.98 19.21
C LYS A 163 -9.48 -21.98 20.32
N VAL A 164 -9.19 -20.71 20.06
CA VAL A 164 -9.55 -19.57 20.89
C VAL A 164 -10.56 -18.73 20.10
N GLU A 165 -11.55 -18.19 20.80
CA GLU A 165 -12.56 -17.28 20.27
C GLU A 165 -12.37 -15.91 20.93
N TYR A 166 -12.38 -14.87 20.12
CA TYR A 166 -12.15 -13.50 20.56
C TYR A 166 -13.44 -12.69 20.50
N SER A 167 -13.58 -11.73 21.42
CA SER A 167 -14.70 -10.78 21.44
C SER A 167 -14.26 -9.45 22.04
N SER A 168 -14.83 -8.35 21.56
CA SER A 168 -14.72 -7.02 22.19
C SER A 168 -15.97 -6.70 22.99
N SER A 169 -15.80 -6.02 24.13
CA SER A 169 -16.91 -5.45 24.90
C SER A 169 -17.55 -4.23 24.22
N ASP A 170 -16.82 -3.55 23.35
CA ASP A 170 -17.26 -2.36 22.63
C ASP A 170 -16.57 -2.28 21.26
N GLN A 171 -17.32 -2.60 20.20
CA GLN A 171 -16.81 -2.61 18.83
C GLN A 171 -16.65 -1.22 18.22
N ASP A 172 -17.27 -0.19 18.83
CA ASP A 172 -17.10 1.20 18.40
C ASP A 172 -15.77 1.77 18.94
N VAL A 173 -15.19 1.17 19.99
CA VAL A 173 -13.86 1.51 20.53
C VAL A 173 -12.76 0.67 19.90
N ALA A 174 -12.88 -0.67 19.93
CA ALA A 174 -11.94 -1.56 19.25
C ALA A 174 -12.60 -2.87 18.81
N THR A 175 -12.24 -3.35 17.62
CA THR A 175 -12.66 -4.66 17.11
C THR A 175 -11.55 -5.69 17.30
N VAL A 176 -11.88 -6.99 17.20
CA VAL A 176 -10.89 -8.07 17.23
C VAL A 176 -11.24 -9.15 16.20
N SER A 177 -10.26 -9.52 15.38
CA SER A 177 -10.42 -10.54 14.35
C SER A 177 -10.48 -11.96 14.93
N LYS A 178 -10.87 -12.94 14.10
CA LYS A 178 -10.88 -14.37 14.48
C LYS A 178 -9.49 -14.90 14.89
N ASP A 179 -8.43 -14.24 14.43
CA ASP A 179 -7.04 -14.60 14.66
C ASP A 179 -6.43 -13.80 15.84
N GLY A 180 -7.23 -12.94 16.50
CA GLY A 180 -6.84 -12.18 17.68
C GLY A 180 -6.16 -10.84 17.38
N VAL A 181 -6.31 -10.32 16.17
CA VAL A 181 -5.81 -8.98 15.81
C VAL A 181 -6.82 -7.94 16.24
N ILE A 182 -6.44 -7.05 17.15
CA ILE A 182 -7.21 -5.94 17.66
C ILE A 182 -7.04 -4.75 16.71
N THR A 183 -8.12 -4.07 16.33
CA THR A 183 -8.09 -2.83 15.55
C THR A 183 -8.72 -1.72 16.37
N ALA A 184 -7.96 -0.65 16.64
CA ALA A 184 -8.44 0.53 17.35
C ALA A 184 -9.37 1.37 16.44
N ILE A 185 -10.60 1.63 16.88
CA ILE A 185 -11.64 2.28 16.07
C ILE A 185 -11.86 3.73 16.49
N ALA A 186 -11.98 4.01 17.79
CA ALA A 186 -12.20 5.36 18.30
C ALA A 186 -11.72 5.50 19.73
N GLN A 187 -11.40 6.74 20.14
CA GLN A 187 -10.97 7.05 21.50
C GLN A 187 -11.94 6.49 22.55
N GLY A 188 -11.40 5.77 23.52
CA GLY A 188 -12.17 5.14 24.58
C GLY A 188 -11.43 3.98 25.23
N SER A 189 -12.13 3.20 26.05
CA SER A 189 -11.58 1.98 26.63
C SER A 189 -12.57 0.83 26.48
N CYS A 190 -12.07 -0.35 26.11
CA CYS A 190 -12.86 -1.57 26.01
C CYS A 190 -12.06 -2.78 26.53
N THR A 191 -12.73 -3.91 26.73
CA THR A 191 -12.08 -5.17 27.10
C THR A 191 -12.12 -6.13 25.93
N ILE A 192 -10.96 -6.68 25.54
CA ILE A 192 -10.86 -7.78 24.58
C ILE A 192 -10.71 -9.09 25.35
N THR A 193 -11.59 -10.04 25.08
CA THR A 193 -11.62 -11.36 25.74
C THR A 193 -11.23 -12.47 24.77
N ALA A 194 -10.30 -13.32 25.19
CA ALA A 194 -9.93 -14.56 24.51
C ALA A 194 -10.46 -15.76 25.31
N LYS A 195 -11.34 -16.57 24.70
CA LYS A 195 -12.04 -17.69 25.34
C LYS A 195 -11.72 -19.01 24.66
N ALA A 196 -11.48 -20.05 25.46
CA ALA A 196 -11.26 -21.40 24.97
C ALA A 196 -12.53 -22.01 24.35
N ALA A 197 -12.43 -22.48 23.10
CA ALA A 197 -13.55 -23.08 22.37
C ALA A 197 -13.70 -24.61 22.61
N ASP A 198 -12.97 -25.19 23.56
CA ASP A 198 -12.99 -26.61 23.91
C ASP A 198 -13.98 -26.96 25.03
N GLY A 199 -14.74 -25.96 25.49
CA GLY A 199 -15.70 -26.08 26.58
C GLY A 199 -15.05 -26.24 27.95
N SER A 200 -13.79 -25.80 28.15
CA SER A 200 -13.19 -25.68 29.48
C SER A 200 -13.75 -24.50 30.28
N GLY A 201 -14.25 -23.48 29.58
CA GLY A 201 -14.68 -22.22 30.20
C GLY A 201 -13.53 -21.27 30.53
N CYS A 202 -12.28 -21.65 30.24
CA CYS A 202 -11.13 -20.75 30.43
C CYS A 202 -11.24 -19.54 29.51
N PHE A 203 -11.01 -18.36 30.07
CA PHE A 203 -10.86 -17.12 29.33
C PHE A 203 -9.77 -16.27 29.97
N VAL A 204 -9.28 -15.31 29.20
CA VAL A 204 -8.37 -14.25 29.65
C VAL A 204 -8.78 -12.97 28.94
N SER A 205 -8.45 -11.81 29.49
CA SER A 205 -8.81 -10.53 28.89
C SER A 205 -7.67 -9.52 29.01
N SER A 206 -7.67 -8.57 28.09
CA SER A 206 -6.82 -7.39 28.10
C SER A 206 -7.70 -6.15 28.04
N GLU A 207 -7.36 -5.15 28.83
CA GLU A 207 -7.94 -3.80 28.75
C GLU A 207 -7.25 -3.07 27.60
N VAL A 208 -8.04 -2.55 26.66
CA VAL A 208 -7.56 -1.78 25.52
C VAL A 208 -8.03 -0.34 25.70
N THR A 209 -7.08 0.58 25.76
CA THR A 209 -7.34 2.02 25.74
C THR A 209 -6.92 2.55 24.38
N VAL A 210 -7.87 3.14 23.67
CA VAL A 210 -7.62 3.82 22.40
C VAL A 210 -7.44 5.31 22.66
N THR A 211 -6.28 5.82 22.30
CA THR A 211 -5.98 7.25 22.26
C THR A 211 -6.36 7.81 20.90
N LYS A 212 -6.79 9.07 20.88
CA LYS A 212 -7.07 9.74 19.61
C LYS A 212 -5.77 9.83 18.81
N LYS A 213 -5.82 9.45 17.54
CA LYS A 213 -4.67 9.64 16.64
C LYS A 213 -4.35 11.13 16.56
N GLU A 214 -3.16 11.50 17.01
CA GLU A 214 -2.68 12.86 16.84
C GLU A 214 -2.32 13.09 15.39
N ARG A 215 -2.98 14.08 14.78
CA ARG A 215 -2.78 14.44 13.38
C ARG A 215 -1.76 15.57 13.29
N PRO A 216 -0.82 15.52 12.31
CA PRO A 216 0.07 16.64 12.05
C PRO A 216 -0.74 17.93 11.83
N ARG A 217 -0.32 19.01 12.48
CA ARG A 217 -0.93 20.32 12.32
C ARG A 217 -0.30 21.00 11.14
N ALA A 218 -1.09 21.48 10.20
CA ALA A 218 -0.56 22.12 9.01
C ALA A 218 -1.24 23.47 8.70
N ILE A 219 -0.47 24.43 8.22
CA ILE A 219 -0.96 25.62 7.54
C ILE A 219 -0.33 25.65 6.15
N ILE A 220 -1.17 25.75 5.12
CA ILE A 220 -0.76 25.88 3.73
C ILE A 220 -0.57 27.37 3.43
N THR A 221 0.58 27.74 2.85
CA THR A 221 0.79 29.03 2.19
C THR A 221 1.12 28.79 0.73
N GLN A 222 0.23 29.21 -0.17
CA GLN A 222 0.25 28.91 -1.60
C GLN A 222 0.17 30.19 -2.43
N ASP A 223 0.63 30.21 -3.68
CA ASP A 223 0.61 31.39 -4.55
C ASP A 223 -0.41 31.32 -5.71
N ALA A 224 -1.14 30.20 -5.79
CA ALA A 224 -2.29 29.95 -6.65
C ALA A 224 -1.98 29.51 -8.09
N GLU A 225 -0.79 28.97 -8.34
CA GLU A 225 -0.54 28.26 -9.60
C GLU A 225 -1.51 27.09 -9.80
N VAL A 226 -1.53 26.58 -11.03
CA VAL A 226 -2.34 25.42 -11.39
C VAL A 226 -1.99 24.21 -10.52
N ASP A 227 -0.71 23.99 -10.21
CA ASP A 227 -0.29 22.88 -9.36
C ASP A 227 -0.58 23.11 -7.88
N ASP A 228 -0.61 24.35 -7.37
CA ASP A 228 -1.17 24.65 -6.05
C ASP A 228 -2.67 24.33 -6.00
N GLN A 229 -3.40 24.58 -7.08
CA GLN A 229 -4.83 24.29 -7.18
C GLN A 229 -5.09 22.77 -7.16
N ASP A 230 -4.31 22.00 -7.92
CA ASP A 230 -4.38 20.53 -7.93
C ASP A 230 -3.93 19.94 -6.59
N SER A 231 -2.83 20.44 -6.03
CA SER A 231 -2.34 20.04 -4.69
C SER A 231 -3.36 20.36 -3.59
N LEU A 232 -4.11 21.47 -3.71
CA LEU A 232 -5.19 21.80 -2.78
C LEU A 232 -6.36 20.81 -2.90
N ILE A 233 -6.75 20.42 -4.12
CA ILE A 233 -7.77 19.39 -4.33
C ILE A 233 -7.33 18.09 -3.67
N HIS A 234 -6.08 17.68 -3.90
CA HIS A 234 -5.52 16.46 -3.37
C HIS A 234 -5.52 16.49 -1.84
N ILE A 235 -4.90 17.47 -1.19
CA ILE A 235 -4.83 17.52 0.29
C ILE A 235 -6.20 17.64 0.96
N LEU A 236 -7.21 18.25 0.29
CA LEU A 236 -8.58 18.28 0.82
C LEU A 236 -9.16 16.88 0.98
N LEU A 237 -8.79 15.93 0.12
CA LEU A 237 -9.14 14.51 0.27
C LEU A 237 -8.34 13.79 1.37
N TYR A 238 -7.26 14.39 1.89
CA TYR A 238 -6.47 13.89 3.02
C TYR A 238 -6.68 14.70 4.30
N SER A 239 -7.65 15.62 4.30
CA SER A 239 -7.94 16.47 5.46
C SER A 239 -8.52 15.72 6.67
N ASN A 240 -8.86 14.43 6.52
CA ASN A 240 -9.11 13.53 7.64
C ASN A 240 -7.82 13.12 8.38
N GLU A 241 -6.65 13.13 7.71
CA GLU A 241 -5.36 12.74 8.29
C GLU A 241 -4.52 13.92 8.77
N ILE A 242 -4.77 15.12 8.24
CA ILE A 242 -4.02 16.34 8.57
C ILE A 242 -4.95 17.34 9.26
N ASP A 243 -4.53 17.89 10.39
CA ASP A 243 -5.23 18.99 11.05
C ASP A 243 -4.91 20.31 10.34
N ILE A 244 -5.65 20.62 9.28
CA ILE A 244 -5.50 21.86 8.51
C ILE A 244 -6.00 23.04 9.36
N GLN A 245 -5.08 23.89 9.78
CA GLN A 245 -5.34 25.08 10.62
C GLN A 245 -5.33 26.38 9.82
N GLY A 246 -4.94 26.34 8.55
CA GLY A 246 -4.98 27.49 7.65
C GLY A 246 -4.77 27.09 6.19
N ILE A 247 -5.47 27.79 5.30
CA ILE A 247 -5.25 27.76 3.84
C ILE A 247 -5.05 29.22 3.43
N VAL A 248 -3.81 29.59 3.11
CA VAL A 248 -3.43 31.01 3.00
C VAL A 248 -2.87 31.27 1.60
N GLN A 249 -3.48 32.20 0.87
CA GLN A 249 -2.90 32.67 -0.40
C GLN A 249 -1.86 33.74 -0.12
N GLY A 250 -0.60 33.48 -0.46
CA GLY A 250 0.50 34.42 -0.52
C GLY A 250 0.89 34.74 -1.96
N SER A 251 2.17 35.04 -2.18
CA SER A 251 2.76 35.29 -3.48
C SER A 251 4.10 34.59 -3.61
N SER A 252 4.70 34.71 -4.80
CA SER A 252 6.01 34.13 -5.12
C SER A 252 6.69 34.96 -6.21
N SER A 253 7.79 34.43 -6.74
CA SER A 253 8.43 34.91 -7.97
C SER A 253 7.65 34.58 -9.26
N ILE A 254 6.51 33.89 -9.18
CA ILE A 254 5.70 33.45 -10.32
C ILE A 254 4.20 33.80 -10.24
N HIS A 255 3.68 34.21 -9.08
CA HIS A 255 2.34 34.80 -8.93
C HIS A 255 2.31 35.98 -7.96
N TRP A 256 1.70 37.10 -8.36
CA TRP A 256 1.41 38.25 -7.48
C TRP A 256 0.30 39.17 -8.04
N ILE A 257 -0.36 39.93 -7.16
CA ILE A 257 -1.43 40.89 -7.55
C ILE A 257 -0.89 42.22 -8.11
N GLY A 258 0.31 42.62 -7.70
CA GLY A 258 0.90 43.91 -8.03
C GLY A 258 0.31 45.07 -7.21
N VAL A 259 0.98 46.21 -7.17
CA VAL A 259 0.47 47.43 -6.51
C VAL A 259 0.47 48.60 -7.49
N PRO A 260 -0.71 49.16 -7.85
CA PRO A 260 -0.79 50.29 -8.76
C PRO A 260 0.09 51.47 -8.32
N GLY A 261 0.90 51.98 -9.24
CA GLY A 261 1.81 53.11 -8.99
C GLY A 261 3.14 52.75 -8.32
N ILE A 262 3.38 51.50 -7.94
CA ILE A 262 4.69 51.02 -7.49
C ILE A 262 5.36 50.26 -8.64
N VAL A 263 6.38 50.87 -9.21
CA VAL A 263 7.23 50.26 -10.25
C VAL A 263 8.55 49.87 -9.60
N THR A 264 8.79 48.58 -9.41
CA THR A 264 10.13 48.05 -9.11
C THR A 264 10.92 47.94 -10.42
N PRO A 265 12.27 47.78 -10.39
CA PRO A 265 13.01 47.42 -11.59
C PRO A 265 12.31 46.25 -12.31
N GLU A 266 12.22 46.30 -13.64
CA GLU A 266 11.68 45.20 -14.44
C GLU A 266 12.37 43.91 -14.00
N THR A 267 11.60 43.01 -13.39
CA THR A 267 12.09 41.67 -13.11
C THR A 267 12.01 40.86 -14.40
N ALA A 268 12.67 39.70 -14.45
CA ALA A 268 12.51 38.78 -15.59
C ALA A 268 11.04 38.43 -15.89
N ASN A 269 10.17 38.55 -14.88
CA ASN A 269 8.76 38.14 -14.92
C ASN A 269 7.78 39.33 -14.93
N GLY A 270 8.27 40.58 -15.03
CA GLY A 270 7.44 41.78 -15.23
C GLY A 270 7.65 42.92 -14.23
N SER A 271 6.78 43.93 -14.32
CA SER A 271 6.72 45.09 -13.42
C SER A 271 5.72 44.86 -12.29
N TYR A 272 6.08 45.29 -11.07
CA TYR A 272 5.22 45.18 -9.88
C TYR A 272 3.92 46.02 -9.95
N GLU A 273 3.75 46.87 -10.96
CA GLU A 273 2.54 47.70 -11.07
C GLU A 273 1.26 46.87 -11.35
N LYS A 274 1.40 45.69 -11.97
CA LYS A 274 0.27 44.89 -12.48
C LYS A 274 0.28 43.47 -11.93
N PRO A 275 -0.89 42.79 -11.90
CA PRO A 275 -0.94 41.36 -11.61
C PRO A 275 -0.11 40.56 -12.60
N TYR A 276 0.53 39.51 -12.11
CA TYR A 276 1.25 38.53 -12.92
C TYR A 276 0.74 37.13 -12.59
N ARG A 277 0.21 36.44 -13.62
CA ARG A 277 -0.45 35.12 -13.59
C ARG A 277 -1.64 34.98 -12.62
N TRP A 278 -1.99 36.03 -11.88
CA TRP A 278 -3.01 36.10 -10.83
C TRP A 278 -4.46 35.64 -11.17
N PRO A 279 -4.97 34.54 -10.57
CA PRO A 279 -6.36 34.06 -10.75
C PRO A 279 -7.37 34.76 -9.81
N GLY A 280 -6.94 35.80 -9.08
CA GLY A 280 -7.74 36.41 -8.03
C GLY A 280 -7.69 35.64 -6.71
N THR A 281 -8.59 36.00 -5.78
CA THR A 281 -8.63 35.42 -4.41
C THR A 281 -9.87 34.57 -4.13
N SER A 282 -10.80 34.49 -5.09
CA SER A 282 -12.07 33.77 -4.89
C SER A 282 -11.96 32.26 -5.12
N TRP A 283 -10.93 31.82 -5.84
CA TRP A 283 -10.78 30.43 -6.29
C TRP A 283 -10.75 29.43 -5.12
N MET A 284 -10.04 29.73 -4.03
CA MET A 284 -10.00 28.85 -2.84
C MET A 284 -11.41 28.61 -2.28
N MET A 285 -12.24 29.65 -2.22
CA MET A 285 -13.62 29.52 -1.73
C MET A 285 -14.46 28.69 -2.69
N ASN A 286 -14.27 28.84 -4.00
CA ASN A 286 -14.93 28.03 -5.03
C ASN A 286 -14.56 26.54 -4.92
N TYR A 287 -13.31 26.23 -4.55
CA TYR A 287 -12.84 24.86 -4.33
C TYR A 287 -13.42 24.29 -3.04
N LEU A 288 -13.52 25.10 -1.98
CA LEU A 288 -14.19 24.71 -0.74
C LEU A 288 -15.71 24.55 -0.90
N ASP A 289 -16.34 25.26 -1.83
CA ASP A 289 -17.73 25.01 -2.25
C ASP A 289 -17.88 23.68 -3.00
N ALA A 290 -16.89 23.30 -3.80
CA ALA A 290 -16.84 21.99 -4.43
C ALA A 290 -16.61 20.86 -3.40
N TYR A 291 -15.67 21.05 -2.46
CA TYR A 291 -15.47 20.16 -1.33
C TYR A 291 -16.76 19.98 -0.52
N ALA A 292 -17.53 21.05 -0.28
CA ALA A 292 -18.79 20.98 0.45
C ALA A 292 -19.83 20.05 -0.20
N LYS A 293 -19.77 19.86 -1.53
CA LYS A 293 -20.67 18.95 -2.26
C LYS A 293 -20.29 17.49 -2.09
N VAL A 294 -19.00 17.18 -1.96
CA VAL A 294 -18.49 15.80 -1.77
C VAL A 294 -18.37 15.42 -0.29
N TYR A 295 -18.28 16.41 0.61
CA TYR A 295 -18.16 16.23 2.06
C TYR A 295 -19.14 15.22 2.68
N PRO A 296 -20.46 15.21 2.34
CA PRO A 296 -21.38 14.24 2.91
C PRO A 296 -21.04 12.78 2.60
N ASN A 297 -20.37 12.51 1.46
CA ASN A 297 -19.88 11.17 1.12
C ASN A 297 -18.56 10.88 1.81
N LEU A 298 -17.58 11.80 1.76
CA LEU A 298 -16.30 11.66 2.47
C LEU A 298 -16.49 11.29 3.96
N LYS A 299 -17.47 11.91 4.63
CA LYS A 299 -17.82 11.59 6.03
C LYS A 299 -18.28 10.16 6.29
N LYS A 300 -18.77 9.47 5.26
CA LYS A 300 -19.19 8.06 5.36
C LYS A 300 -17.97 7.14 5.43
N HIS A 301 -16.86 7.56 4.85
CA HIS A 301 -15.57 6.86 4.86
C HIS A 301 -14.79 7.17 6.14
N ASP A 302 -14.75 8.44 6.54
CA ASP A 302 -14.08 8.86 7.76
C ASP A 302 -14.82 10.04 8.42
N LYS A 303 -15.16 9.91 9.71
CA LYS A 303 -15.91 10.96 10.43
C LYS A 303 -15.07 12.21 10.74
N THR A 304 -13.74 12.11 10.64
CA THR A 304 -12.78 13.14 11.04
C THR A 304 -12.52 14.20 9.98
N TYR A 305 -13.10 14.06 8.77
CA TYR A 305 -13.06 15.11 7.75
C TYR A 305 -13.59 16.45 8.31
N PRO A 306 -12.84 17.55 8.18
CA PRO A 306 -13.23 18.86 8.67
C PRO A 306 -14.45 19.40 7.93
N THR A 307 -15.32 20.13 8.63
CA THR A 307 -16.49 20.72 7.98
C THR A 307 -16.06 21.79 6.95
N PRO A 308 -16.78 21.94 5.82
CA PRO A 308 -16.52 23.02 4.87
C PRO A 308 -16.57 24.41 5.52
N LYS A 309 -17.48 24.60 6.49
CA LYS A 309 -17.59 25.84 7.27
C LYS A 309 -16.29 26.15 8.03
N TYR A 310 -15.69 25.14 8.64
CA TYR A 310 -14.42 25.29 9.35
C TYR A 310 -13.29 25.64 8.39
N LEU A 311 -13.12 24.87 7.30
CA LEU A 311 -12.07 25.14 6.31
C LEU A 311 -12.16 26.58 5.78
N LYS A 312 -13.35 27.04 5.37
CA LYS A 312 -13.57 28.43 4.94
C LYS A 312 -13.23 29.46 6.02
N SER A 313 -13.43 29.13 7.30
CA SER A 313 -13.13 30.06 8.40
C SER A 313 -11.63 30.26 8.64
N VAL A 314 -10.82 29.25 8.29
CA VAL A 314 -9.34 29.26 8.38
C VAL A 314 -8.67 29.57 7.05
N THR A 315 -9.43 29.73 5.97
CA THR A 315 -8.92 30.26 4.71
C THR A 315 -8.74 31.78 4.79
N LYS A 316 -7.54 32.27 4.47
CA LYS A 316 -7.17 33.69 4.60
C LYS A 316 -6.34 34.17 3.42
N ILE A 317 -6.30 35.49 3.26
CA ILE A 317 -5.37 36.15 2.35
C ILE A 317 -4.15 36.58 3.15
N GLY A 318 -2.99 36.11 2.68
CA GLY A 318 -1.67 36.42 3.17
C GLY A 318 -1.05 37.61 2.46
N ASN A 319 0.27 37.63 2.41
CA ASN A 319 1.06 38.62 1.70
C ASN A 319 1.11 38.26 0.21
N ILE A 320 0.24 38.91 -0.57
CA ILE A 320 0.01 38.64 -2.00
C ILE A 320 0.68 39.67 -2.94
N GLY A 321 1.48 40.58 -2.36
CA GLY A 321 2.26 41.58 -3.10
C GLY A 321 3.39 40.95 -3.92
N TYR A 322 4.40 41.74 -4.30
CA TYR A 322 5.54 41.21 -5.07
C TYR A 322 6.28 40.08 -4.35
N GLU A 323 7.16 39.41 -5.08
CA GLU A 323 8.08 38.41 -4.55
C GLU A 323 8.71 38.86 -3.22
N GLY A 324 8.36 38.17 -2.13
CA GLY A 324 8.93 38.42 -0.82
C GLY A 324 8.33 39.61 -0.06
N GLU A 325 7.21 40.18 -0.51
CA GLU A 325 6.52 41.27 0.19
C GLU A 325 6.13 40.84 1.60
N MET A 326 6.54 41.61 2.60
CA MET A 326 6.24 41.36 4.01
C MET A 326 6.20 42.67 4.80
N ASP A 327 5.68 43.75 4.21
CA ASP A 327 5.63 45.07 4.83
C ASP A 327 4.56 45.12 5.91
N ASN A 328 3.37 44.59 5.60
CA ASN A 328 2.19 44.68 6.46
C ASN A 328 1.74 43.31 6.95
N SER A 329 1.21 43.27 8.18
CA SER A 329 0.48 42.10 8.68
C SER A 329 -0.80 41.90 7.87
N THR A 330 -1.16 40.64 7.65
CA THR A 330 -2.33 40.22 6.87
C THR A 330 -3.19 39.28 7.70
N ASP A 331 -4.40 38.99 7.23
CA ASP A 331 -5.26 37.99 7.86
C ASP A 331 -4.56 36.61 7.93
N GLY A 332 -3.81 36.26 6.88
CA GLY A 332 -2.97 35.06 6.82
C GLY A 332 -1.81 35.08 7.82
N SER A 333 -1.03 36.17 7.86
CA SER A 333 0.10 36.26 8.80
C SER A 333 -0.36 36.29 10.26
N ASN A 334 -1.52 36.90 10.54
CA ASN A 334 -2.12 36.91 11.87
C ASN A 334 -2.61 35.51 12.29
N LEU A 335 -3.17 34.73 11.37
CA LEU A 335 -3.53 33.33 11.61
C LEU A 335 -2.29 32.50 11.96
N ILE A 336 -1.21 32.63 11.17
CA ILE A 336 0.05 31.93 11.43
C ILE A 336 0.64 32.37 12.78
N LYS A 337 0.72 33.67 13.06
CA LYS A 337 1.21 34.21 14.35
C LYS A 337 0.45 33.62 15.53
N LYS A 338 -0.88 33.51 15.44
CA LYS A 338 -1.69 32.88 16.47
C LYS A 338 -1.29 31.40 16.70
N ALA A 339 -1.09 30.64 15.63
CA ALA A 339 -0.67 29.25 15.70
C ALA A 339 0.78 29.10 16.25
N LEU A 340 1.68 30.02 15.91
CA LEU A 340 3.04 30.07 16.48
C LEU A 340 3.01 30.21 18.00
N LEU A 341 2.12 31.05 18.54
CA LEU A 341 2.06 31.39 19.97
C LEU A 341 1.20 30.44 20.82
N ASP A 342 0.34 29.62 20.21
CA ASP A 342 -0.57 28.74 20.95
C ASP A 342 0.13 27.67 21.81
N ASN A 343 -0.65 27.05 22.70
CA ASN A 343 -0.18 26.06 23.67
C ASN A 343 -0.34 24.61 23.20
N ASP A 344 -0.66 24.38 21.93
CA ASP A 344 -0.67 23.04 21.37
C ASP A 344 0.78 22.63 21.07
N GLU A 345 1.25 21.59 21.74
CA GLU A 345 2.65 21.15 21.74
C GLU A 345 3.03 20.30 20.53
N ARG A 346 2.04 19.89 19.72
CA ARG A 346 2.27 19.14 18.48
C ARG A 346 3.01 20.01 17.48
N THR A 347 3.88 19.38 16.70
CA THR A 347 4.60 20.06 15.61
C THR A 347 3.62 20.77 14.68
N LEU A 348 3.92 22.03 14.39
CA LEU A 348 3.21 22.86 13.41
C LEU A 348 4.04 22.89 12.11
N TYR A 349 3.48 22.28 11.07
CA TYR A 349 4.04 22.29 9.72
C TYR A 349 3.51 23.52 8.96
N LEU A 350 4.41 24.39 8.54
CA LEU A 350 4.10 25.52 7.68
C LEU A 350 4.53 25.16 6.27
N MET A 351 3.55 24.81 5.42
CA MET A 351 3.77 24.29 4.07
C MET A 351 3.86 25.46 3.09
N ALA A 352 5.07 25.86 2.72
CA ALA A 352 5.34 26.91 1.75
C ALA A 352 5.34 26.32 0.33
N TRP A 353 4.18 26.37 -0.31
CA TRP A 353 3.99 25.96 -1.71
C TRP A 353 4.55 27.04 -2.63
N GLY A 354 4.08 28.29 -2.44
CA GLY A 354 4.70 29.49 -3.00
C GLY A 354 5.83 30.08 -2.14
N GLY A 355 5.94 31.40 -2.13
CA GLY A 355 6.92 32.12 -1.33
C GLY A 355 6.64 32.06 0.19
N PRO A 356 7.66 31.92 1.06
CA PRO A 356 7.47 31.92 2.51
C PRO A 356 7.19 33.31 3.13
N ASN A 357 6.94 34.36 2.33
CA ASN A 357 6.77 35.73 2.82
C ASN A 357 5.72 35.90 3.93
N THR A 358 4.59 35.21 3.84
CA THR A 358 3.51 35.32 4.84
C THR A 358 3.92 34.67 6.16
N ILE A 359 4.71 33.58 6.10
CA ILE A 359 5.35 32.95 7.27
C ILE A 359 6.39 33.90 7.87
N ALA A 360 7.25 34.47 7.03
CA ALA A 360 8.27 35.44 7.43
C ALA A 360 7.63 36.66 8.14
N ARG A 361 6.53 37.18 7.59
CA ARG A 361 5.76 38.28 8.19
C ARG A 361 5.25 37.93 9.58
N ALA A 362 4.67 36.74 9.76
CA ALA A 362 4.17 36.27 11.04
C ALA A 362 5.28 36.15 12.10
N LEU A 363 6.43 35.58 11.72
CA LEU A 363 7.62 35.50 12.57
C LEU A 363 8.15 36.89 12.95
N LYS A 364 8.19 37.83 12.00
CA LYS A 364 8.60 39.22 12.24
C LYS A 364 7.63 39.96 13.14
N ASP A 365 6.33 39.66 13.07
CA ASP A 365 5.34 40.22 13.99
C ASP A 365 5.47 39.68 15.42
N VAL A 366 5.91 38.43 15.59
CA VAL A 366 6.28 37.89 16.91
C VAL A 366 7.55 38.57 17.40
N GLU A 367 8.57 38.70 16.54
CA GLU A 367 9.82 39.36 16.88
C GLU A 367 9.59 40.81 17.32
N ASN A 368 8.87 41.59 16.53
CA ASN A 368 8.57 43.00 16.83
C ASN A 368 7.82 43.19 18.16
N GLU A 369 6.94 42.25 18.52
CA GLU A 369 6.15 42.35 19.75
C GLU A 369 6.92 41.88 20.99
N TYR A 370 7.74 40.83 20.85
CA TYR A 370 8.31 40.12 22.00
C TYR A 370 9.82 40.25 22.16
N LYS A 371 10.58 40.55 21.10
CA LYS A 371 12.06 40.67 21.19
C LYS A 371 12.43 41.82 22.13
N GLY A 372 13.30 41.52 23.09
CA GLY A 372 13.69 42.45 24.17
C GLY A 372 12.79 42.41 25.41
N THR A 373 11.68 41.67 25.39
CA THR A 373 10.87 41.42 26.60
C THR A 373 11.48 40.30 27.45
N LYS A 374 11.09 40.23 28.74
CA LYS A 374 11.55 39.15 29.65
C LYS A 374 11.16 37.74 29.20
N ASN A 375 10.11 37.60 28.38
CA ASN A 375 9.60 36.30 27.94
C ASN A 375 10.06 35.90 26.54
N TRP A 376 10.88 36.73 25.87
CA TRP A 376 11.34 36.50 24.50
C TRP A 376 11.94 35.11 24.29
N GLU A 377 12.93 34.75 25.11
CA GLU A 377 13.65 33.48 24.96
C GLU A 377 12.72 32.26 25.07
N ASN A 378 11.74 32.30 25.98
CA ASN A 378 10.76 31.22 26.11
C ASN A 378 9.87 31.10 24.85
N ILE A 379 9.40 32.23 24.33
CA ILE A 379 8.58 32.27 23.11
C ILE A 379 9.38 31.78 21.91
N ARG A 380 10.60 32.29 21.73
CA ARG A 380 11.51 31.91 20.65
C ARG A 380 11.80 30.41 20.67
N ASN A 381 12.20 29.88 21.84
CA ASN A 381 12.51 28.45 21.99
C ASN A 381 11.29 27.56 21.76
N LYS A 382 10.10 27.99 22.20
CA LYS A 382 8.84 27.28 21.94
C LYS A 382 8.57 27.20 20.43
N ILE A 383 8.76 28.30 19.70
CA ILE A 383 8.57 28.34 18.25
C ILE A 383 9.59 27.44 17.54
N ILE A 384 10.88 27.54 17.87
CA ILE A 384 11.94 26.73 17.25
C ILE A 384 11.69 25.23 17.45
N LYS A 385 11.24 24.81 18.64
CA LYS A 385 10.93 23.40 18.92
C LYS A 385 9.67 22.92 18.19
N LYS A 386 8.66 23.79 18.04
CA LYS A 386 7.34 23.44 17.52
C LYS A 386 7.24 23.49 16.00
N VAL A 387 7.99 24.37 15.33
CA VAL A 387 7.78 24.69 13.92
C VAL A 387 8.71 23.92 12.99
N VAL A 388 8.12 23.37 11.94
CA VAL A 388 8.84 22.86 10.76
C VAL A 388 8.27 23.57 9.54
N ILE A 389 9.14 24.14 8.70
CA ILE A 389 8.76 24.68 7.40
C ILE A 389 9.04 23.59 6.37
N THR A 390 8.01 23.13 5.67
CA THR A 390 8.16 22.24 4.51
C THR A 390 7.91 23.09 3.27
N ALA A 391 8.82 23.05 2.30
CA ALA A 391 8.78 23.99 1.18
C ALA A 391 8.96 23.33 -0.17
N CYS A 392 8.14 23.72 -1.13
CA CYS A 392 8.35 23.46 -2.55
C CYS A 392 9.31 24.53 -3.09
N MET A 393 10.61 24.22 -3.04
CA MET A 393 11.68 25.18 -3.38
C MET A 393 11.65 26.45 -2.48
N GLU A 394 12.50 27.42 -2.80
CA GLU A 394 12.49 28.76 -2.19
C GLU A 394 11.98 29.72 -3.26
N GLN A 395 10.66 29.92 -3.33
CA GLN A 395 10.03 30.67 -4.43
C GLN A 395 10.03 32.19 -4.24
N ASP A 396 10.51 32.67 -3.09
CA ASP A 396 10.90 34.06 -2.86
C ASP A 396 12.17 34.12 -1.98
N ASN A 397 12.71 35.32 -1.78
CA ASN A 397 13.94 35.53 -1.03
C ASN A 397 13.76 35.68 0.50
N THR A 398 12.57 35.58 1.07
CA THR A 398 12.32 35.84 2.50
C THR A 398 12.84 34.73 3.42
N TYR A 399 12.93 33.48 2.94
CA TYR A 399 13.67 32.46 3.68
C TYR A 399 15.13 32.88 3.84
N LYS A 400 15.79 33.18 2.72
CA LYS A 400 17.20 33.54 2.67
C LYS A 400 17.51 34.84 3.42
N THR A 401 16.69 35.87 3.25
CA THR A 401 17.00 37.23 3.74
C THR A 401 16.47 37.52 5.14
N TYR A 402 15.50 36.74 5.64
CA TYR A 402 14.91 36.95 6.97
C TYR A 402 14.89 35.67 7.82
N ILE A 403 14.17 34.62 7.39
CA ILE A 403 13.95 33.43 8.25
C ILE A 403 15.28 32.79 8.63
N SER A 404 16.17 32.56 7.66
CA SER A 404 17.48 31.94 7.90
C SER A 404 18.46 32.84 8.68
N GLU A 405 18.22 34.16 8.68
CA GLU A 405 19.06 35.14 9.38
C GLU A 405 18.67 35.29 10.85
N GLU A 406 17.36 35.34 11.15
CA GLU A 406 16.84 35.60 12.49
C GLU A 406 16.36 34.33 13.22
N TRP A 407 16.02 33.29 12.46
CA TRP A 407 15.52 31.99 12.93
C TRP A 407 16.26 30.78 12.33
N PRO A 408 17.61 30.77 12.28
CA PRO A 408 18.39 29.71 11.62
C PRO A 408 18.15 28.30 12.17
N GLU A 409 17.63 28.17 13.39
CA GLU A 409 17.36 26.90 14.07
C GLU A 409 16.01 26.26 13.68
N ILE A 410 15.07 27.04 13.12
CA ILE A 410 13.80 26.47 12.63
C ILE A 410 14.12 25.46 11.54
N LYS A 411 13.58 24.25 11.68
CA LYS A 411 13.78 23.19 10.69
C LYS A 411 13.12 23.58 9.37
N PHE A 412 13.91 23.65 8.31
CA PHE A 412 13.45 23.88 6.95
C PHE A 412 13.71 22.62 6.12
N VAL A 413 12.65 22.03 5.57
CA VAL A 413 12.69 20.82 4.76
C VAL A 413 12.33 21.18 3.33
N SER A 414 13.30 21.08 2.43
CA SER A 414 13.10 21.33 1.00
C SER A 414 12.47 20.09 0.37
N CYS A 415 11.14 20.05 0.30
CA CYS A 415 10.35 18.91 -0.20
C CYS A 415 10.35 18.82 -1.74
N VAL A 416 11.48 19.10 -2.37
CA VAL A 416 11.60 19.18 -3.84
C VAL A 416 11.67 17.77 -4.43
N GLN A 417 10.55 17.32 -4.99
CA GLN A 417 10.41 16.05 -5.74
C GLN A 417 9.92 16.32 -7.18
N MET A 418 10.55 17.29 -7.85
CA MET A 418 10.08 17.84 -9.13
C MET A 418 10.08 16.83 -10.27
N SER A 419 10.91 15.79 -10.16
CA SER A 419 10.93 14.72 -11.14
C SER A 419 9.92 13.64 -10.80
N SER A 420 9.56 13.41 -9.54
CA SER A 420 8.69 12.29 -9.17
C SER A 420 7.21 12.63 -9.23
N TYR A 421 6.83 13.86 -8.84
CA TYR A 421 5.43 14.26 -8.72
C TYR A 421 5.20 15.74 -9.10
N ALA A 422 5.94 16.22 -10.10
CA ALA A 422 5.74 17.54 -10.70
C ALA A 422 6.07 17.45 -12.20
N TYR A 423 6.27 18.57 -12.88
CA TYR A 423 6.53 18.66 -14.32
C TYR A 423 7.62 17.69 -14.88
N GLY A 424 8.58 17.21 -14.08
CA GLY A 424 9.66 16.33 -14.54
C GLY A 424 9.31 14.83 -14.69
N TRP A 425 8.12 14.40 -14.28
CA TRP A 425 7.74 12.98 -14.20
C TRP A 425 7.86 12.19 -15.51
N GLY A 426 7.69 12.85 -16.66
CA GLY A 426 7.85 12.20 -17.96
C GLY A 426 9.25 11.63 -18.20
N ARG A 427 10.29 12.08 -17.45
CA ARG A 427 11.69 11.62 -17.56
C ARG A 427 12.04 10.46 -16.65
N MET A 428 11.17 10.15 -15.71
CA MET A 428 11.42 9.09 -14.75
C MET A 428 11.40 7.72 -15.42
N PRO A 429 11.84 6.64 -14.76
CA PRO A 429 11.80 5.30 -15.35
C PRO A 429 10.42 4.87 -15.85
N GLU A 430 10.38 3.96 -16.83
CA GLU A 430 9.15 3.33 -17.31
C GLU A 430 8.75 2.16 -16.39
N ASP A 431 7.92 2.44 -15.39
CA ASP A 431 7.43 1.46 -14.40
C ASP A 431 5.96 1.73 -13.99
N GLU A 432 5.49 1.04 -12.95
CA GLU A 432 4.12 1.18 -12.42
C GLU A 432 3.84 2.62 -11.96
N SER A 433 4.81 3.30 -11.34
CA SER A 433 4.71 4.70 -10.94
C SER A 433 4.39 5.59 -12.13
N LYS A 434 5.19 5.52 -13.21
CA LYS A 434 4.91 6.31 -14.41
C LYS A 434 3.56 5.95 -15.04
N ALA A 435 3.19 4.67 -15.06
CA ALA A 435 1.94 4.23 -15.65
C ALA A 435 0.71 4.87 -14.97
N THR A 436 0.78 5.16 -13.66
CA THR A 436 -0.30 5.85 -12.94
C THR A 436 -0.38 7.36 -13.20
N LEU A 437 0.63 7.96 -13.85
CA LEU A 437 0.63 9.38 -14.21
C LEU A 437 0.17 9.63 -15.65
N LYS A 438 -0.06 8.56 -16.42
CA LYS A 438 -0.48 8.63 -17.82
C LYS A 438 -2.00 8.85 -17.97
N GLY A 439 -2.39 9.52 -19.05
CA GLY A 439 -3.74 10.05 -19.25
C GLY A 439 -4.83 9.00 -19.26
N ASP A 440 -4.58 7.81 -19.80
CA ASP A 440 -5.53 6.69 -19.73
C ASP A 440 -5.85 6.28 -18.28
N TRP A 441 -4.85 6.32 -17.40
CA TRP A 441 -5.02 6.04 -15.98
C TRP A 441 -5.72 7.23 -15.28
N MET A 442 -5.25 8.46 -15.51
CA MET A 442 -5.83 9.67 -14.90
C MET A 442 -7.32 9.85 -15.26
N LEU A 443 -7.68 9.66 -16.53
CA LEU A 443 -9.06 9.73 -17.01
C LEU A 443 -9.97 8.72 -16.33
N LYS A 444 -9.47 7.49 -16.18
CA LYS A 444 -10.25 6.39 -15.60
C LYS A 444 -10.47 6.60 -14.10
N ASN A 445 -9.44 7.04 -13.38
CA ASN A 445 -9.40 6.94 -11.93
C ASN A 445 -9.58 8.27 -11.20
N LEU A 446 -9.41 9.42 -11.86
CA LEU A 446 -9.52 10.75 -11.22
C LEU A 446 -10.50 11.68 -11.93
N LEU A 447 -10.34 11.90 -13.24
CA LEU A 447 -10.98 13.05 -13.91
C LEU A 447 -12.48 12.90 -14.17
N ARG A 448 -13.01 11.67 -14.31
CA ARG A 448 -14.39 11.46 -14.76
C ARG A 448 -15.25 10.80 -13.70
N GLY A 449 -16.23 11.56 -13.18
CA GLY A 449 -17.30 11.02 -12.36
C GLY A 449 -17.00 10.94 -10.85
N HIS A 450 -15.94 11.61 -10.38
CA HIS A 450 -15.53 11.64 -8.98
C HIS A 450 -16.00 12.90 -8.23
N GLY A 451 -16.99 13.60 -8.79
CA GLY A 451 -17.71 14.66 -8.12
C GLY A 451 -17.07 16.05 -8.22
N ALA A 452 -17.78 17.03 -7.66
CA ALA A 452 -17.56 18.44 -7.97
C ALA A 452 -16.16 18.97 -7.63
N LEU A 453 -15.42 18.31 -6.73
CA LEU A 453 -14.05 18.70 -6.37
C LEU A 453 -13.05 18.24 -7.42
N LEU A 454 -13.12 16.98 -7.86
CA LEU A 454 -12.24 16.43 -8.90
C LEU A 454 -12.60 16.96 -10.30
N ASP A 455 -13.83 17.43 -10.53
CA ASP A 455 -14.21 18.17 -11.75
C ASP A 455 -13.37 19.46 -11.97
N LYS A 456 -12.58 19.87 -10.97
CA LYS A 456 -11.68 21.04 -11.02
C LYS A 456 -10.21 20.69 -11.18
N TYR A 457 -9.85 19.41 -11.12
CA TYR A 457 -8.48 18.96 -11.22
C TYR A 457 -8.00 19.06 -12.67
N VAL A 458 -6.81 19.62 -12.88
CA VAL A 458 -6.30 19.97 -14.21
C VAL A 458 -5.25 18.97 -14.67
N THR A 459 -5.32 18.61 -15.95
CA THR A 459 -4.32 17.75 -16.59
C THR A 459 -3.87 18.36 -17.92
N TRP A 460 -2.79 17.83 -18.49
CA TRP A 460 -2.27 18.33 -19.76
C TRP A 460 -3.33 18.28 -20.88
N GLY A 461 -3.69 19.43 -21.46
CA GLY A 461 -4.57 19.48 -22.64
C GLY A 461 -5.97 18.89 -22.42
N ASP A 462 -6.52 18.99 -21.21
CA ASP A 462 -7.84 18.47 -20.84
C ASP A 462 -9.03 19.36 -21.25
N GLY A 463 -8.75 20.56 -21.75
CA GLY A 463 -9.70 21.58 -22.15
C GLY A 463 -10.03 22.62 -21.07
N THR A 464 -9.41 22.55 -19.89
CA THR A 464 -9.65 23.47 -18.78
C THR A 464 -8.99 24.83 -19.04
N TYR A 465 -9.80 25.90 -18.99
CA TYR A 465 -9.31 27.27 -19.07
C TYR A 465 -9.07 27.83 -17.67
N LEU A 466 -7.87 28.37 -17.44
CA LEU A 466 -7.43 28.92 -16.17
C LEU A 466 -7.56 30.44 -16.18
N GLU A 467 -8.56 30.98 -15.48
CA GLU A 467 -8.73 32.43 -15.37
C GLU A 467 -7.51 33.06 -14.67
N GLY A 468 -6.97 34.16 -15.22
CA GLY A 468 -5.81 34.87 -14.67
C GLY A 468 -4.44 34.38 -15.15
N GLU A 469 -4.37 33.17 -15.68
CA GLU A 469 -3.14 32.62 -16.27
C GLU A 469 -2.84 33.20 -17.66
N LEU A 470 -1.56 33.37 -17.96
CA LEU A 470 -1.08 33.86 -19.27
C LEU A 470 -1.33 32.80 -20.37
N PRO A 471 -1.52 33.20 -21.65
CA PRO A 471 -1.71 32.24 -22.75
C PRO A 471 -0.67 31.12 -22.78
N GLU A 472 0.59 31.44 -22.54
CA GLU A 472 1.73 30.52 -22.49
C GLU A 472 1.79 29.64 -21.21
N ASN A 473 0.80 29.71 -20.33
CA ASN A 473 0.62 28.85 -19.16
C ASN A 473 -0.80 28.24 -19.09
N GLN A 474 -1.55 28.28 -20.19
CA GLN A 474 -2.89 27.67 -20.28
C GLN A 474 -2.80 26.15 -20.51
N PHE A 475 -2.25 25.41 -19.53
CA PHE A 475 -1.92 23.98 -19.63
C PHE A 475 -3.07 23.07 -20.08
N GLY A 476 -4.32 23.43 -19.75
CA GLY A 476 -5.50 22.68 -20.18
C GLY A 476 -5.93 22.97 -21.62
N THR A 477 -5.67 24.15 -22.19
CA THR A 477 -6.24 24.55 -23.50
C THR A 477 -5.25 24.83 -24.62
N ASP A 478 -3.98 25.11 -24.33
CA ASP A 478 -2.96 25.34 -25.36
C ASP A 478 -2.18 24.06 -25.69
N ASP A 479 -2.57 23.43 -26.81
CA ASP A 479 -1.93 22.21 -27.34
C ASP A 479 -0.45 22.40 -27.73
N ASN A 480 0.03 23.64 -27.87
CA ASN A 480 1.42 23.92 -28.29
C ASN A 480 2.39 24.06 -27.11
N LEU A 481 1.91 24.05 -25.86
CA LEU A 481 2.76 24.27 -24.67
C LEU A 481 3.89 23.26 -24.55
N MET A 482 3.70 22.05 -25.07
CA MET A 482 4.74 21.02 -25.12
C MET A 482 5.96 21.44 -25.96
N GLU A 483 5.81 22.39 -26.87
CA GLU A 483 6.89 22.93 -27.71
C GLU A 483 7.31 24.35 -27.28
N THR A 484 6.37 25.15 -26.76
CA THR A 484 6.57 26.59 -26.52
C THR A 484 6.88 26.94 -25.06
N TRP A 485 6.47 26.11 -24.09
CA TRP A 485 6.66 26.40 -22.68
C TRP A 485 8.13 26.25 -22.28
N TRP A 486 8.69 27.24 -21.58
CA TRP A 486 10.10 27.24 -21.18
C TRP A 486 10.49 26.04 -20.30
N GLY A 487 9.53 25.50 -19.57
CA GLY A 487 9.66 24.33 -18.71
C GLY A 487 9.69 23.01 -19.47
N ALA A 488 9.26 22.98 -20.74
CA ALA A 488 9.22 21.77 -21.57
C ALA A 488 10.62 21.11 -21.72
N LYS A 489 11.69 21.90 -21.65
CA LYS A 489 13.08 21.39 -21.65
C LYS A 489 13.45 20.60 -20.40
N PHE A 490 12.63 20.61 -19.35
CA PHE A 490 12.78 19.82 -18.13
C PHE A 490 11.82 18.63 -18.09
N MET A 491 10.83 18.61 -19.00
CA MET A 491 9.80 17.59 -19.12
C MET A 491 10.27 16.40 -19.94
N GLY A 492 9.56 15.27 -19.78
CA GLY A 492 9.69 14.11 -20.67
C GLY A 492 8.70 14.19 -21.83
N THR A 493 8.18 13.04 -22.24
CA THR A 493 7.06 12.99 -23.20
C THR A 493 5.74 12.99 -22.45
N HIS A 494 4.81 13.84 -22.88
CA HIS A 494 3.50 13.98 -22.27
C HIS A 494 2.44 13.98 -23.37
N ASP A 495 1.32 13.35 -23.06
CA ASP A 495 0.13 13.27 -23.90
C ASP A 495 -1.03 13.99 -23.22
N ARG A 496 -2.11 14.21 -23.95
CA ARG A 496 -3.34 14.76 -23.37
C ARG A 496 -3.84 13.90 -22.21
N TYR A 497 -4.36 14.56 -21.18
CA TYR A 497 -4.84 14.04 -19.91
C TYR A 497 -3.78 13.44 -19.00
N ASP A 498 -2.51 13.42 -19.40
CA ASP A 498 -1.44 13.06 -18.49
C ASP A 498 -1.44 14.00 -17.27
N PHE A 499 -1.02 13.47 -16.12
CA PHE A 499 -0.79 14.24 -14.90
C PHE A 499 0.04 15.50 -15.20
N LEU A 500 -0.44 16.66 -14.74
CA LEU A 500 0.18 17.95 -15.00
C LEU A 500 1.40 18.15 -14.09
N SER A 501 1.14 18.53 -12.85
CA SER A 501 2.11 18.75 -11.79
C SER A 501 1.36 18.90 -10.47
N GLU A 502 1.98 18.46 -9.39
CA GLU A 502 1.60 18.79 -8.02
C GLU A 502 2.89 18.92 -7.20
N GLY A 503 3.77 19.84 -7.63
CA GLY A 503 5.11 19.99 -7.06
C GLY A 503 5.10 20.26 -5.56
N ASP A 504 3.99 20.78 -5.05
CA ASP A 504 3.77 21.11 -3.65
C ASP A 504 3.26 19.95 -2.81
N SER A 505 2.60 18.97 -3.43
CA SER A 505 2.04 17.81 -2.74
C SER A 505 3.04 17.00 -1.91
N PRO A 506 4.32 16.86 -2.31
CA PRO A 506 5.37 16.34 -1.43
C PRO A 506 5.38 16.96 -0.03
N THR A 507 5.08 18.25 0.14
CA THR A 507 5.06 18.90 1.46
C THR A 507 4.07 18.28 2.43
N PHE A 508 2.92 17.77 1.93
CA PHE A 508 1.92 17.09 2.75
C PHE A 508 2.03 15.56 2.67
N PHE A 509 2.61 14.98 1.62
CA PHE A 509 2.98 13.56 1.58
C PHE A 509 3.88 13.16 2.74
N LEU A 510 4.69 14.10 3.24
CA LEU A 510 5.53 13.92 4.43
C LEU A 510 4.67 13.64 5.68
N LEU A 511 3.44 14.13 5.71
CA LEU A 511 2.54 14.13 6.86
C LEU A 511 1.56 12.94 6.85
N LEU A 512 1.50 12.17 5.76
CA LEU A 512 0.55 11.07 5.61
C LEU A 512 0.98 9.84 6.42
N ASP A 513 0.01 9.16 7.04
CA ASP A 513 0.27 7.91 7.77
C ASP A 513 0.34 6.72 6.81
N SER A 514 1.44 6.67 6.07
CA SER A 514 1.80 5.52 5.22
C SER A 514 2.30 4.32 6.03
N GLY A 515 2.64 4.52 7.31
CA GLY A 515 3.36 3.56 8.15
C GLY A 515 4.88 3.53 7.96
N LEU A 516 5.40 4.43 7.12
CA LEU A 516 6.81 4.82 7.06
C LEU A 516 7.10 5.88 8.14
N ARG A 517 8.34 5.98 8.61
CA ARG A 517 8.68 6.72 9.83
C ARG A 517 9.38 8.07 9.57
N SER A 518 9.08 8.72 8.44
CA SER A 518 9.76 9.96 8.01
C SER A 518 9.58 11.15 8.97
N LEU A 519 8.48 11.17 9.72
CA LEU A 519 8.24 12.20 10.75
C LEU A 519 9.06 11.98 12.03
N GLU A 520 9.51 10.75 12.27
CA GLU A 520 10.40 10.44 13.38
C GLU A 520 11.82 10.88 13.06
N ASP A 521 12.31 10.50 11.87
CA ASP A 521 13.57 10.97 11.30
C ASP A 521 13.45 11.10 9.78
N LEU A 522 13.83 12.26 9.24
CA LEU A 522 13.72 12.56 7.81
C LEU A 522 14.67 11.70 6.95
N THR A 523 15.72 11.13 7.56
CA THR A 523 16.64 10.19 6.90
C THR A 523 16.00 8.81 6.67
N TYR A 524 14.86 8.51 7.29
CA TYR A 524 14.22 7.20 7.17
C TYR A 524 13.42 7.03 5.87
N GLY A 525 13.08 8.13 5.19
CA GLY A 525 12.37 8.16 3.92
C GLY A 525 10.88 7.83 4.01
N GLY A 526 10.10 8.29 3.03
CA GLY A 526 8.66 8.11 2.95
C GLY A 526 8.08 8.54 1.61
N PHE A 527 6.77 8.80 1.56
CA PHE A 527 6.08 9.28 0.35
C PHE A 527 6.61 10.62 -0.16
N SER A 528 7.10 11.49 0.72
CA SER A 528 7.78 12.74 0.34
C SER A 528 9.26 12.55 -0.06
N GLY A 529 9.75 11.31 0.00
CA GLY A 529 11.16 10.97 -0.15
C GLY A 529 11.93 10.97 1.17
N ARG A 530 13.26 10.92 1.06
CA ARG A 530 14.25 10.89 2.13
C ARG A 530 15.07 12.17 2.10
N TYR A 531 15.50 12.64 3.27
CA TYR A 531 16.26 13.89 3.38
C TYR A 531 17.51 13.72 4.23
N ALA A 532 18.50 14.58 3.98
CA ALA A 532 19.69 14.73 4.81
C ALA A 532 19.87 16.19 5.24
N LEU A 533 20.42 16.37 6.45
CA LEU A 533 20.82 17.69 6.93
C LEU A 533 21.96 18.23 6.07
N ASN A 534 21.74 19.40 5.46
CA ASN A 534 22.73 20.08 4.65
C ASN A 534 23.67 20.91 5.54
N THR A 535 24.76 20.28 5.98
CA THR A 535 25.76 20.90 6.87
C THR A 535 26.57 22.04 6.24
N THR A 536 26.46 22.22 4.93
CA THR A 536 27.16 23.29 4.19
C THR A 536 26.40 24.61 4.16
N LYS A 537 25.07 24.58 4.36
CA LYS A 537 24.21 25.76 4.34
C LYS A 537 24.43 26.60 5.59
N LYS A 538 24.80 27.87 5.40
CA LYS A 538 25.02 28.86 6.45
C LYS A 538 24.33 30.18 6.12
N ASN A 539 23.91 30.91 7.14
CA ASN A 539 23.45 32.29 6.98
C ASN A 539 24.62 33.27 6.83
N SER A 540 24.32 34.55 6.61
CA SER A 540 25.32 35.62 6.46
C SER A 540 26.23 35.80 7.67
N LYS A 541 25.78 35.36 8.85
CA LYS A 541 26.50 35.39 10.13
C LYS A 541 27.41 34.16 10.32
N GLY A 542 27.47 33.25 9.35
CA GLY A 542 28.27 32.02 9.39
C GLY A 542 27.68 30.91 10.26
N GLN A 543 26.45 31.06 10.74
CA GLN A 543 25.74 30.04 11.54
C GLN A 543 25.20 28.95 10.61
N GLN A 544 25.34 27.69 10.99
CA GLN A 544 24.77 26.56 10.25
C GLN A 544 23.24 26.62 10.31
N LEU A 545 22.60 26.40 9.16
CA LEU A 545 21.14 26.34 9.04
C LEU A 545 20.63 24.92 9.34
N ASN A 546 19.43 24.83 9.94
CA ASN A 546 18.69 23.57 10.05
C ASN A 546 17.96 23.24 8.74
N TYR A 547 18.72 23.13 7.65
CA TYR A 547 18.22 22.93 6.29
C TYR A 547 18.35 21.47 5.86
N TRP A 548 17.24 20.86 5.45
CA TRP A 548 17.18 19.48 4.99
C TRP A 548 16.95 19.43 3.49
N SER A 549 17.84 18.73 2.78
CA SER A 549 17.82 18.58 1.32
C SER A 549 17.34 17.18 0.95
N PRO A 550 16.59 17.03 -0.17
CA PRO A 550 16.12 15.73 -0.62
C PRO A 550 17.28 14.88 -1.12
N GLU A 551 17.24 13.61 -0.78
CA GLU A 551 18.20 12.59 -1.19
C GLU A 551 17.63 11.72 -2.32
N LYS A 552 18.53 11.06 -3.04
CA LYS A 552 18.20 10.10 -4.09
C LYS A 552 18.38 8.68 -3.60
N ASP A 553 17.57 7.78 -4.13
CA ASP A 553 17.67 6.34 -3.84
C ASP A 553 18.11 5.58 -5.08
N ILE A 554 18.69 4.40 -4.86
CA ILE A 554 19.06 3.47 -5.93
C ILE A 554 17.78 2.94 -6.60
N TYR A 555 17.75 3.04 -7.92
CA TYR A 555 16.70 2.46 -8.76
C TYR A 555 17.28 1.34 -9.63
N VAL A 556 16.63 0.17 -9.61
CA VAL A 556 17.02 -0.97 -10.44
C VAL A 556 16.13 -1.01 -11.68
N ASN A 557 16.72 -0.73 -12.83
CA ASN A 557 16.03 -0.79 -14.12
C ASN A 557 15.59 -2.21 -14.46
N ALA A 558 14.65 -2.33 -15.40
CA ALA A 558 14.13 -3.63 -15.87
C ALA A 558 15.22 -4.56 -16.45
N ASP A 559 16.32 -4.00 -16.96
CA ASP A 559 17.49 -4.75 -17.45
C ASP A 559 18.49 -5.15 -16.34
N GLY A 560 18.20 -4.78 -15.09
CA GLY A 560 19.04 -5.04 -13.91
C GLY A 560 20.11 -3.98 -13.65
N THR A 561 20.26 -2.96 -14.49
CA THR A 561 21.21 -1.86 -14.25
C THR A 561 20.75 -0.98 -13.09
N LYS A 562 21.70 -0.43 -12.32
CA LYS A 562 21.41 0.49 -11.22
C LYS A 562 21.60 1.94 -11.68
N THR A 563 20.60 2.77 -11.39
CA THR A 563 20.62 4.24 -11.54
C THR A 563 20.16 4.87 -10.23
N THR A 564 19.97 6.19 -10.18
CA THR A 564 19.37 6.85 -9.02
C THR A 564 18.17 7.67 -9.45
N THR A 565 17.13 7.68 -8.64
CA THR A 565 15.95 8.51 -8.79
C THR A 565 15.77 9.36 -7.54
N GLU A 566 14.95 10.39 -7.64
CA GLU A 566 14.33 10.97 -6.46
C GLU A 566 13.70 9.87 -5.59
N SER A 567 13.92 9.95 -4.28
CA SER A 567 13.61 8.88 -3.32
C SER A 567 12.11 8.62 -3.13
N SER A 568 11.25 9.56 -3.55
CA SER A 568 9.79 9.39 -3.55
C SER A 568 9.28 8.52 -4.71
N TRP A 569 10.05 8.41 -5.82
CA TRP A 569 9.60 7.80 -7.08
C TRP A 569 8.97 6.42 -6.95
N LYS A 570 9.55 5.57 -6.10
CA LYS A 570 9.12 4.18 -5.89
C LYS A 570 7.78 4.04 -5.15
N TYR A 571 7.17 5.14 -4.72
CA TYR A 571 5.88 5.16 -4.01
C TYR A 571 4.78 5.85 -4.80
N ILE A 572 5.07 6.40 -6.00
CA ILE A 572 4.11 7.20 -6.74
C ILE A 572 2.89 6.38 -7.18
N ASP A 573 3.06 5.10 -7.54
CA ASP A 573 1.93 4.23 -7.86
C ASP A 573 1.00 4.04 -6.66
N ASP A 574 1.55 3.81 -5.47
CA ASP A 574 0.75 3.66 -4.24
C ASP A 574 0.07 4.98 -3.84
N ILE A 575 0.74 6.13 -4.01
CA ILE A 575 0.16 7.46 -3.78
C ILE A 575 -1.02 7.69 -4.74
N GLN A 576 -0.83 7.42 -6.04
CA GLN A 576 -1.87 7.59 -7.05
C GLN A 576 -3.05 6.65 -6.80
N ASN A 577 -2.79 5.39 -6.46
CA ASN A 577 -3.85 4.44 -6.14
C ASN A 577 -4.67 4.85 -4.90
N ASP A 578 -4.03 5.40 -3.86
CA ASP A 578 -4.75 5.96 -2.70
C ASP A 578 -5.56 7.22 -3.08
N PHE A 579 -4.99 8.08 -3.93
CA PHE A 579 -5.70 9.26 -4.43
C PHE A 579 -6.95 8.86 -5.24
N ALA A 580 -6.85 7.83 -6.09
CA ALA A 580 -7.98 7.27 -6.83
C ALA A 580 -9.06 6.68 -5.92
N ALA A 581 -8.68 5.96 -4.86
CA ALA A 581 -9.65 5.46 -3.88
C ALA A 581 -10.36 6.62 -3.15
N ARG A 582 -9.67 7.72 -2.87
CA ARG A 582 -10.30 8.91 -2.26
C ARG A 582 -11.15 9.71 -3.25
N ALA A 583 -10.80 9.70 -4.53
CA ALA A 583 -11.68 10.19 -5.58
C ALA A 583 -12.99 9.38 -5.60
N ASP A 584 -12.93 8.06 -5.43
CA ASP A 584 -14.11 7.22 -5.25
C ASP A 584 -14.93 7.60 -4.00
N TRP A 585 -14.28 7.92 -2.87
CA TRP A 585 -14.97 8.34 -1.64
C TRP A 585 -15.79 9.62 -1.80
N CYS A 586 -15.52 10.42 -2.84
CA CYS A 586 -16.32 11.60 -3.15
C CYS A 586 -17.73 11.27 -3.63
N VAL A 587 -17.95 10.06 -4.19
CA VAL A 587 -19.19 9.70 -4.88
C VAL A 587 -19.78 8.35 -4.46
N LYS A 588 -18.95 7.43 -3.95
CA LYS A 588 -19.37 6.10 -3.48
C LYS A 588 -19.70 6.15 -1.97
N ASP A 589 -20.43 5.15 -1.49
CA ASP A 589 -20.59 4.88 -0.05
C ASP A 589 -19.49 3.92 0.41
N TYR A 590 -19.19 3.89 1.73
CA TYR A 590 -18.17 3.02 2.35
C TYR A 590 -18.07 1.62 1.70
N LYS A 591 -19.16 0.85 1.71
CA LYS A 591 -19.19 -0.55 1.20
C LYS A 591 -18.83 -0.74 -0.29
N ASN A 592 -18.77 0.34 -1.07
CA ASN A 592 -18.56 0.32 -2.51
C ASN A 592 -17.22 0.98 -2.90
N ALA A 593 -16.40 1.42 -1.94
CA ALA A 593 -15.07 1.94 -2.20
C ALA A 593 -14.06 1.20 -1.32
N ASN A 594 -12.81 1.14 -1.77
CA ASN A 594 -11.73 0.50 -1.05
C ASN A 594 -11.14 1.43 0.03
N HIS A 595 -10.55 0.84 1.08
CA HIS A 595 -9.85 1.51 2.19
C HIS A 595 -8.56 0.75 2.52
N ALA A 596 -7.48 1.50 2.73
CA ALA A 596 -6.16 0.90 2.84
C ALA A 596 -6.06 -0.15 3.97
N PRO A 597 -5.36 -1.27 3.72
CA PRO A 597 -5.08 -2.25 4.77
C PRO A 597 -4.19 -1.62 5.84
N LYS A 598 -4.05 -2.32 6.97
CA LYS A 598 -3.07 -1.98 8.02
C LYS A 598 -2.11 -3.13 8.23
N ILE A 599 -0.88 -2.79 8.58
CA ILE A 599 0.17 -3.75 8.94
C ILE A 599 0.91 -3.30 10.18
N THR A 600 1.22 -4.23 11.07
CA THR A 600 2.18 -4.05 12.16
C THR A 600 3.14 -5.23 12.23
N VAL A 601 4.24 -5.05 12.96
CA VAL A 601 5.22 -6.09 13.21
C VAL A 601 5.20 -6.45 14.68
N LYS A 602 4.92 -7.72 14.96
CA LYS A 602 4.68 -8.24 16.31
C LYS A 602 5.84 -7.98 17.29
N GLU A 603 7.06 -8.05 16.78
CA GLU A 603 8.28 -7.84 17.56
C GLU A 603 8.55 -6.36 17.89
N GLY A 604 7.77 -5.44 17.31
CA GLY A 604 7.99 -4.00 17.41
C GLY A 604 8.72 -3.43 16.19
N THR A 605 8.97 -2.13 16.25
CA THR A 605 9.57 -1.34 15.15
C THR A 605 11.04 -1.04 15.36
N ASP A 606 11.54 -1.18 16.58
CA ASP A 606 12.94 -0.95 16.95
C ASP A 606 13.49 -2.20 17.63
N ILE A 607 14.25 -2.98 16.86
CA ILE A 607 14.79 -4.27 17.26
C ILE A 607 16.25 -4.07 17.63
N GLN A 608 16.66 -4.63 18.76
CA GLN A 608 18.07 -4.65 19.17
C GLN A 608 18.66 -6.02 18.81
N ALA A 609 19.80 -6.06 18.13
CA ALA A 609 20.43 -7.31 17.71
C ALA A 609 21.97 -7.26 17.77
N GLU A 610 22.59 -8.44 17.76
CA GLU A 610 24.06 -8.59 17.68
C GLU A 610 24.50 -9.21 16.35
N ALA A 611 25.76 -8.99 15.98
CA ALA A 611 26.36 -9.61 14.80
C ALA A 611 26.18 -11.14 14.83
N GLY A 612 25.71 -11.70 13.71
CA GLY A 612 25.49 -13.14 13.58
C GLY A 612 24.15 -13.68 14.10
N GLU A 613 23.36 -12.85 14.79
CA GLU A 613 22.06 -13.25 15.37
C GLU A 613 21.05 -13.66 14.28
N GLN A 614 20.17 -14.60 14.61
CA GLN A 614 19.04 -14.98 13.74
C GLN A 614 17.78 -14.25 14.19
N ILE A 615 17.28 -13.36 13.34
CA ILE A 615 16.07 -12.59 13.59
C ILE A 615 14.90 -13.19 12.82
N LYS A 616 13.72 -13.13 13.46
CA LYS A 616 12.45 -13.54 12.86
C LYS A 616 11.38 -12.52 13.22
N LEU A 617 10.75 -11.96 12.20
CA LEU A 617 9.71 -10.94 12.34
C LEU A 617 8.38 -11.47 11.79
N HIS A 618 7.27 -11.08 12.43
CA HIS A 618 5.93 -11.48 12.04
C HIS A 618 5.08 -10.25 11.72
N ALA A 619 4.68 -10.13 10.46
CA ALA A 619 3.71 -9.14 10.02
C ALA A 619 2.31 -9.57 10.42
N VAL A 620 1.50 -8.60 10.84
CA VAL A 620 0.10 -8.79 11.19
C VAL A 620 -0.69 -7.79 10.38
N THR A 621 -1.62 -8.27 9.56
CA THR A 621 -2.41 -7.42 8.67
C THR A 621 -3.90 -7.46 8.99
N THR A 622 -4.57 -6.36 8.69
CA THR A 622 -6.03 -6.27 8.66
C THR A 622 -6.46 -5.48 7.44
N ASP A 623 -7.68 -5.73 6.97
CA ASP A 623 -8.30 -5.00 5.87
C ASP A 623 -9.71 -4.57 6.29
N PRO A 624 -10.07 -3.28 6.16
CA PRO A 624 -11.40 -2.79 6.57
C PRO A 624 -12.54 -3.33 5.72
N ASP A 625 -12.25 -3.65 4.45
CA ASP A 625 -13.21 -4.11 3.45
C ASP A 625 -13.24 -5.65 3.33
N ASN A 626 -12.37 -6.31 4.10
CA ASN A 626 -12.17 -7.75 4.13
C ASN A 626 -11.63 -8.29 2.79
N ASP A 627 -10.82 -7.48 2.12
CA ASP A 627 -10.01 -7.86 0.97
C ASP A 627 -8.79 -8.69 1.39
N TYR A 628 -8.18 -9.38 0.43
CA TYR A 628 -7.02 -10.22 0.68
C TYR A 628 -5.73 -9.38 0.67
N VAL A 629 -5.04 -9.35 1.81
CA VAL A 629 -3.79 -8.60 1.97
C VAL A 629 -2.57 -9.48 1.69
N ARG A 630 -1.73 -9.03 0.75
CA ARG A 630 -0.40 -9.60 0.50
C ARG A 630 0.65 -8.90 1.32
N VAL A 631 1.53 -9.66 1.96
CA VAL A 631 2.70 -9.14 2.68
C VAL A 631 3.98 -9.32 1.85
N LYS A 632 4.78 -8.25 1.78
CA LYS A 632 6.13 -8.25 1.21
C LYS A 632 7.11 -7.59 2.18
N TRP A 633 8.30 -8.16 2.31
CA TRP A 633 9.41 -7.63 3.08
C TRP A 633 10.57 -7.25 2.17
N SER A 634 11.14 -6.07 2.39
CA SER A 634 12.34 -5.60 1.69
C SER A 634 13.28 -4.89 2.65
N ILE A 635 14.56 -4.80 2.29
CA ILE A 635 15.54 -3.94 2.95
C ILE A 635 15.48 -2.58 2.26
N TYR A 636 15.42 -1.50 3.03
CA TYR A 636 15.52 -0.16 2.49
C TYR A 636 16.98 0.28 2.50
N GLU A 637 17.72 -0.16 1.48
CA GLU A 637 19.18 -0.06 1.43
C GLU A 637 19.69 1.38 1.63
N ASP A 638 19.06 2.36 0.98
CA ASP A 638 19.47 3.77 1.04
C ASP A 638 19.23 4.45 2.40
N ALA A 639 18.44 3.84 3.29
CA ALA A 639 18.22 4.30 4.66
C ALA A 639 19.11 3.59 5.69
N CYS A 640 19.78 2.49 5.32
CA CYS A 640 20.69 1.78 6.22
C CYS A 640 22.00 2.55 6.42
N THR A 641 22.57 2.47 7.62
CA THR A 641 23.98 2.86 7.83
C THR A 641 24.94 1.72 7.53
N TYR A 642 24.48 0.46 7.62
CA TYR A 642 25.22 -0.71 7.12
C TYR A 642 25.15 -0.79 5.59
N THR A 643 26.30 -0.84 4.92
CA THR A 643 26.39 -0.69 3.46
C THR A 643 26.34 -2.00 2.66
N ASN A 644 26.59 -3.16 3.27
CA ASN A 644 26.68 -4.45 2.54
C ASN A 644 25.36 -5.23 2.63
N THR A 645 24.22 -4.55 2.45
CA THR A 645 22.87 -5.10 2.66
C THR A 645 22.56 -6.29 1.76
N GLU A 646 23.24 -6.42 0.62
CA GLU A 646 23.13 -7.56 -0.29
C GLU A 646 23.48 -8.91 0.36
N ASN A 647 24.25 -8.89 1.46
CA ASN A 647 24.60 -10.08 2.23
C ASN A 647 23.45 -10.60 3.11
N ILE A 648 22.42 -9.78 3.33
CA ILE A 648 21.25 -10.15 4.14
C ILE A 648 20.26 -10.91 3.27
N LYS A 649 20.14 -12.23 3.50
CA LYS A 649 19.21 -13.09 2.76
C LYS A 649 17.90 -13.28 3.51
N LEU A 650 16.84 -12.62 3.02
CA LEU A 650 15.49 -12.76 3.55
C LEU A 650 14.89 -14.12 3.18
N LYS A 651 14.53 -14.93 4.18
CA LYS A 651 13.70 -16.14 4.01
C LYS A 651 12.26 -15.82 4.38
N GLY A 652 11.34 -15.99 3.44
CA GLY A 652 9.93 -15.66 3.64
C GLY A 652 9.58 -14.21 3.26
N ALA A 653 10.33 -13.59 2.35
CA ALA A 653 10.12 -12.19 1.96
C ALA A 653 8.73 -11.87 1.36
N ALA A 654 7.95 -12.86 0.94
CA ALA A 654 6.58 -12.71 0.47
C ALA A 654 5.59 -13.52 1.33
N SER A 655 5.73 -13.39 2.65
CA SER A 655 4.96 -14.10 3.66
C SER A 655 4.78 -13.22 4.89
N ASP A 656 3.81 -13.55 5.74
CA ASP A 656 3.59 -12.90 7.04
C ASP A 656 4.76 -13.09 8.03
N VAL A 657 5.77 -13.87 7.66
CA VAL A 657 6.91 -14.20 8.51
C VAL A 657 8.18 -14.13 7.69
N VAL A 658 9.10 -13.28 8.11
CA VAL A 658 10.43 -13.17 7.53
C VAL A 658 11.48 -13.58 8.55
N SER A 659 12.55 -14.23 8.09
CA SER A 659 13.73 -14.52 8.91
C SER A 659 15.01 -14.24 8.15
N PHE A 660 16.01 -13.77 8.86
CA PHE A 660 17.31 -13.41 8.31
C PHE A 660 18.39 -13.50 9.38
N LYS A 661 19.65 -13.61 8.93
CA LYS A 661 20.82 -13.56 9.79
C LYS A 661 21.38 -12.14 9.75
N ILE A 662 21.68 -11.57 10.91
CA ILE A 662 22.49 -10.35 10.99
C ILE A 662 23.91 -10.66 10.47
N PRO A 663 24.45 -9.85 9.54
CA PRO A 663 25.79 -10.09 9.00
C PRO A 663 26.85 -10.16 10.10
N ASP A 664 27.88 -10.98 9.91
CA ASP A 664 28.95 -11.12 10.91
C ASP A 664 29.94 -9.93 10.88
N ASP A 665 29.94 -9.15 9.80
CA ASP A 665 30.81 -7.98 9.59
C ASP A 665 30.18 -6.64 10.00
N ILE A 666 28.92 -6.66 10.46
CA ILE A 666 28.21 -5.47 10.93
C ILE A 666 28.81 -4.97 12.25
N LYS A 667 28.75 -3.65 12.49
CA LYS A 667 29.36 -3.01 13.66
C LYS A 667 28.32 -2.47 14.61
N SER A 668 28.70 -2.38 15.89
CA SER A 668 27.94 -1.64 16.89
C SER A 668 27.67 -0.21 16.42
N GLY A 669 26.42 0.22 16.51
CA GLY A 669 25.93 1.51 16.00
C GLY A 669 25.44 1.50 14.55
N ASP A 670 25.63 0.40 13.80
CA ASP A 670 24.98 0.24 12.50
C ASP A 670 23.46 0.01 12.66
N GLU A 671 22.71 0.40 11.65
CA GLU A 671 21.26 0.27 11.54
C GLU A 671 20.91 -0.40 10.20
N ILE A 672 19.97 -1.34 10.24
CA ILE A 672 19.37 -1.96 9.05
C ILE A 672 17.88 -1.67 9.03
N HIS A 673 17.42 -1.04 7.94
CA HIS A 673 16.02 -0.69 7.73
C HIS A 673 15.31 -1.76 6.91
N PHE A 674 14.23 -2.30 7.47
CA PHE A 674 13.31 -3.21 6.78
C PHE A 674 11.96 -2.52 6.57
N ILE A 675 11.33 -2.81 5.45
CA ILE A 675 9.97 -2.38 5.13
C ILE A 675 9.11 -3.63 5.00
N ALA A 676 8.10 -3.74 5.85
CA ALA A 676 6.97 -4.63 5.63
C ALA A 676 5.89 -3.85 4.87
N GLN A 677 5.45 -4.36 3.72
CA GLN A 677 4.41 -3.78 2.89
C GLN A 677 3.19 -4.71 2.95
N ALA A 678 2.01 -4.16 3.22
CA ALA A 678 0.71 -4.78 3.06
C ALA A 678 0.02 -4.15 1.85
N LYS A 679 -0.34 -4.96 0.86
CA LYS A 679 -1.05 -4.52 -0.35
C LYS A 679 -2.30 -5.37 -0.54
N ASP A 680 -3.47 -4.76 -0.58
CA ASP A 680 -4.75 -5.46 -0.72
C ASP A 680 -4.95 -6.01 -2.14
N ASP A 681 -6.15 -6.53 -2.43
CA ASP A 681 -6.59 -6.89 -3.78
C ASP A 681 -7.92 -6.21 -4.20
N GLY A 682 -8.26 -5.10 -3.53
CA GLY A 682 -9.41 -4.26 -3.81
C GLY A 682 -9.23 -3.37 -5.04
N GLU A 683 -10.26 -2.56 -5.35
CA GLU A 683 -10.18 -1.56 -6.42
C GLU A 683 -9.06 -0.54 -6.10
N HIS A 684 -8.31 -0.13 -7.12
CA HIS A 684 -7.05 0.65 -7.04
C HIS A 684 -5.88 -0.02 -6.31
N THR A 685 -6.09 -1.11 -5.57
CA THR A 685 -5.04 -1.85 -4.85
C THR A 685 -4.25 -0.97 -3.88
N LEU A 686 -4.72 -0.84 -2.64
CA LEU A 686 -4.14 0.08 -1.66
C LEU A 686 -3.03 -0.58 -0.85
N THR A 687 -2.11 0.27 -0.39
CA THR A 687 -0.88 -0.16 0.28
C THR A 687 -0.68 0.58 1.60
N HIS A 688 -0.24 -0.15 2.63
CA HIS A 688 0.26 0.40 3.88
C HIS A 688 1.57 -0.28 4.28
N TYR A 689 2.39 0.43 5.03
CA TYR A 689 3.74 0.00 5.40
C TYR A 689 3.92 -0.18 6.90
N GLN A 690 4.99 -0.87 7.29
CA GLN A 690 5.57 -0.79 8.61
C GLN A 690 7.08 -0.83 8.45
N GLN A 691 7.75 0.27 8.78
CA GLN A 691 9.20 0.32 8.84
C GLN A 691 9.70 -0.27 10.18
N VAL A 692 10.69 -1.16 10.10
CA VAL A 692 11.37 -1.78 11.24
C VAL A 692 12.86 -1.49 11.13
N ILE A 693 13.45 -0.98 12.21
CA ILE A 693 14.87 -0.65 12.30
C ILE A 693 15.53 -1.64 13.24
N VAL A 694 16.56 -2.32 12.75
CA VAL A 694 17.41 -3.19 13.57
C VAL A 694 18.66 -2.42 13.96
N HIS A 695 18.77 -2.10 15.24
CA HIS A 695 19.88 -1.42 15.89
C HIS A 695 20.91 -2.44 16.37
N ILE A 696 22.17 -2.26 15.97
CA ILE A 696 23.25 -3.19 16.29
C ILE A 696 24.00 -2.75 17.54
N LYS A 697 24.13 -3.68 18.49
CA LYS A 697 24.83 -3.46 19.76
C LYS A 697 26.33 -3.72 19.71
#